data_AF-A0A3R7KIW9-F1
#
_entry.id   AF-A0A3R7KIW9-F1
#
_cell.length_a   1.000
_cell.length_b   1.000
_cell.length_c   1.000
_cell.angle_alpha   90.00
_cell.angle_beta   90.00
_cell.angle_gamma   90.00
#
_symmetry.space_group_name_H-M   'P 1'
#
loop_
_entity.id
_entity.type
_entity.pdbx_description
1 polymer ?
#
loop_
_entity_poly.entity_id
_entity_poly.type
_entity_poly.pdbx_seq_one_letter_code
_entity_poly.pdbx_strand_id
1 'polypeptide(L)'
;MNQIAFIRIRPSQRVNERLRLWSLVVAVLATILCVGVVFGVETGAESPEPVSFDDTVQTGLTLEDEYSLLGTSNVVLPRVQTFYSQYEYVVGYYGVDTYVDAQRQAGHDHRFGYPIAIYVTDYGDTGIDLNDDGYPIVERDPGWTDAEEAWYVVDSDARTPSEKAVPSFADRSDAESFAESHGGEVLSWAEIVDTPFETDDASSVRDRVDEQNADADELVNNSKTHDERPVSVVVGEDVDNVQEGINEAPENTTVLVPEGTYNETLQIDRPITLAGDGNVTIRGDEDGSVVTVTTSDVSVRDLSITGVGTLATGAEELPGEVSDEWDDDFLVYYGGADAGVSAHVADDVLIEDVDIETPANGVILRDSNGAVVRNVTVREATEGDTGYAGVMALRSPGIIENSTITDGRDTVYLYRSPGMVVRNNEIGESDLGVHLMHTDRALLADNRIRNVENTGIYIMTGPVGNAIVGNEISNSSYGASVGGSDSYVAENVFEANDYGLRMAASASIYEHNVFAGNDVGARDAAVLPTNRVVRNDFVGNEDHAIAGAGPLRIWSYDGDGNYWQGGTSLADGTPPKRPYSPTDPVDGRLHDVDGAETLARAPALDALSGLEQSVSGMQTKSIVDLSPACGPNNPELIERTAWAEAAYSCNGTVVTD
;
A
#
# COMPACT_ATOMS: atom_id res chain seq x y z
N MET A 1 -74.85 38.62 -45.73
CA MET A 1 -76.20 38.09 -46.01
C MET A 1 -76.35 36.75 -45.31
N ASN A 2 -77.40 36.62 -44.49
CA ASN A 2 -78.07 35.43 -43.90
C ASN A 2 -77.21 34.36 -43.20
N GLN A 3 -77.28 34.15 -41.88
CA GLN A 3 -78.37 33.63 -41.01
C GLN A 3 -78.89 32.20 -41.28
N ILE A 4 -78.55 31.32 -40.31
CA ILE A 4 -79.39 30.34 -39.56
C ILE A 4 -79.95 29.09 -40.27
N ALA A 5 -79.61 27.88 -39.77
CA ALA A 5 -80.52 26.96 -39.06
C ALA A 5 -79.86 25.66 -38.55
N PHE A 6 -80.31 25.24 -37.36
CA PHE A 6 -79.95 24.08 -36.53
C PHE A 6 -80.40 22.71 -37.08
N ILE A 7 -79.76 21.61 -36.62
CA ILE A 7 -80.38 20.54 -35.76
C ILE A 7 -79.31 19.55 -35.27
N ARG A 8 -79.35 19.27 -33.96
CA ARG A 8 -78.62 18.26 -33.17
C ARG A 8 -79.08 16.84 -33.49
N ILE A 9 -78.15 15.87 -33.48
CA ILE A 9 -78.33 14.56 -32.81
C ILE A 9 -76.97 14.12 -32.22
N ARG A 10 -76.88 13.97 -30.89
CA ARG A 10 -75.89 13.08 -30.24
C ARG A 10 -76.47 11.66 -30.25
N PRO A 11 -75.63 10.63 -30.36
CA PRO A 11 -75.43 9.83 -29.16
C PRO A 11 -73.96 9.42 -28.89
N SER A 12 -73.65 9.44 -27.59
CA SER A 12 -72.72 8.58 -26.84
C SER A 12 -71.35 8.20 -27.43
N GLN A 13 -70.33 8.90 -26.93
CA GLN A 13 -69.16 8.21 -26.41
C GLN A 13 -69.60 7.23 -25.31
N ARG A 14 -69.13 5.98 -25.37
CA ARG A 14 -68.75 5.08 -24.25
C ARG A 14 -68.70 3.62 -24.73
N VAL A 15 -67.74 3.30 -25.60
CA VAL A 15 -67.33 1.88 -25.80
C VAL A 15 -65.81 1.73 -26.01
N ASN A 16 -65.07 2.74 -26.47
CA ASN A 16 -63.69 2.53 -26.94
C ASN A 16 -62.54 2.88 -25.98
N GLU A 17 -62.79 3.33 -24.75
CA GLU A 17 -61.70 3.57 -23.78
C GLU A 17 -61.34 2.32 -22.97
N ARG A 18 -62.30 1.47 -22.62
CA ARG A 18 -62.00 0.21 -21.91
C ARG A 18 -61.25 -0.79 -22.78
N LEU A 19 -61.55 -0.87 -24.08
CA LEU A 19 -60.81 -1.75 -24.99
C LEU A 19 -59.37 -1.28 -25.22
N ARG A 20 -59.11 0.04 -25.27
CA ARG A 20 -57.75 0.59 -25.41
C ARG A 20 -56.93 0.43 -24.14
N LEU A 21 -57.54 0.60 -22.96
CA LEU A 21 -56.86 0.37 -21.69
C LEU A 21 -56.53 -1.13 -21.49
N TRP A 22 -57.46 -2.02 -21.86
CA TRP A 22 -57.22 -3.47 -21.80
C TRP A 22 -56.16 -3.94 -22.81
N SER A 23 -56.12 -3.38 -24.02
CA SER A 23 -55.07 -3.74 -24.98
C SER A 23 -53.70 -3.16 -24.61
N LEU A 24 -53.63 -2.03 -23.91
CA LEU A 24 -52.38 -1.51 -23.35
C LEU A 24 -51.90 -2.33 -22.14
N VAL A 25 -52.81 -2.73 -21.25
CA VAL A 25 -52.50 -3.59 -20.09
C VAL A 25 -52.10 -5.00 -20.54
N VAL A 26 -52.74 -5.56 -21.57
CA VAL A 26 -52.36 -6.85 -22.15
C VAL A 26 -51.03 -6.75 -22.91
N ALA A 27 -50.75 -5.62 -23.59
CA ALA A 27 -49.44 -5.41 -24.21
C ALA A 27 -48.33 -5.25 -23.16
N VAL A 28 -48.56 -4.51 -22.08
CA VAL A 28 -47.61 -4.37 -20.98
C VAL A 28 -47.43 -5.69 -20.22
N LEU A 29 -48.49 -6.44 -19.94
CA LEU A 29 -48.40 -7.78 -19.34
C LEU A 29 -47.73 -8.79 -20.28
N ALA A 30 -47.94 -8.72 -21.59
CA ALA A 30 -47.23 -9.56 -22.55
C ALA A 30 -45.76 -9.17 -22.70
N THR A 31 -45.41 -7.88 -22.51
CA THR A 31 -44.01 -7.44 -22.49
C THR A 31 -43.33 -7.83 -21.18
N ILE A 32 -44.03 -7.76 -20.04
CA ILE A 32 -43.56 -8.27 -18.74
C ILE A 32 -43.47 -9.80 -18.75
N LEU A 33 -44.37 -10.51 -19.45
CA LEU A 33 -44.26 -11.96 -19.64
C LEU A 33 -43.13 -12.30 -20.63
N CYS A 34 -42.90 -11.52 -21.69
CA CYS A 34 -41.80 -11.77 -22.63
C CYS A 34 -40.44 -11.40 -22.03
N VAL A 35 -40.36 -10.43 -21.12
CA VAL A 35 -39.14 -10.14 -20.33
C VAL A 35 -38.97 -11.17 -19.21
N GLY A 36 -40.07 -11.65 -18.60
CA GLY A 36 -40.07 -12.71 -17.60
C GLY A 36 -39.84 -14.13 -18.15
N VAL A 37 -40.02 -14.36 -19.45
CA VAL A 37 -39.82 -15.66 -20.12
C VAL A 37 -38.44 -15.78 -20.78
N VAL A 38 -37.63 -14.70 -20.81
CA VAL A 38 -36.20 -14.80 -21.18
C VAL A 38 -35.32 -15.24 -19.99
N PHE A 39 -35.87 -15.31 -18.77
CA PHE A 39 -35.22 -15.90 -17.58
C PHE A 39 -35.83 -17.24 -17.17
N GLY A 40 -36.19 -18.06 -18.17
CA GLY A 40 -36.48 -19.48 -17.98
C GLY A 40 -35.26 -20.33 -18.26
N VAL A 41 -34.17 -20.14 -17.50
CA VAL A 41 -33.10 -21.14 -17.43
C VAL A 41 -33.60 -22.23 -16.49
N GLU A 42 -33.60 -23.47 -16.94
CA GLU A 42 -33.82 -24.64 -16.09
C GLU A 42 -32.84 -24.57 -14.92
N THR A 43 -33.32 -24.30 -13.71
CA THR A 43 -32.53 -24.45 -12.48
C THR A 43 -32.41 -25.94 -12.16
N GLY A 44 -31.56 -26.63 -12.91
CA GLY A 44 -30.59 -27.49 -12.25
C GLY A 44 -29.48 -26.56 -11.81
N ALA A 45 -29.49 -26.13 -10.55
CA ALA A 45 -28.36 -25.37 -10.00
C ALA A 45 -27.22 -26.37 -9.84
N GLU A 46 -26.50 -26.65 -10.93
CA GLU A 46 -25.14 -27.16 -10.83
C GLU A 46 -24.31 -26.00 -10.28
N SER A 47 -23.65 -26.21 -9.14
CA SER A 47 -22.68 -25.26 -8.60
C SER A 47 -21.67 -24.91 -9.69
N PRO A 48 -21.28 -23.63 -9.84
CA PRO A 48 -20.35 -23.22 -10.88
C PRO A 48 -19.04 -24.00 -10.76
N GLU A 49 -18.54 -24.55 -11.87
CA GLU A 49 -17.30 -25.32 -11.86
C GLU A 49 -16.07 -24.42 -11.55
N PRO A 50 -15.03 -24.98 -10.91
CA PRO A 50 -13.72 -24.38 -10.78
C PRO A 50 -13.18 -23.72 -12.05
N VAL A 51 -12.50 -22.58 -11.90
CA VAL A 51 -11.78 -21.91 -12.98
C VAL A 51 -10.27 -22.10 -12.85
N SER A 52 -9.50 -21.66 -13.85
CA SER A 52 -8.05 -21.55 -13.68
C SER A 52 -7.77 -20.55 -12.55
N PHE A 53 -6.87 -20.89 -11.63
CA PHE A 53 -6.59 -20.00 -10.50
C PHE A 53 -6.01 -18.65 -10.94
N ASP A 54 -5.26 -18.64 -12.05
CA ASP A 54 -4.69 -17.43 -12.66
C ASP A 54 -5.75 -16.49 -13.27
N ASP A 55 -6.97 -16.99 -13.49
CA ASP A 55 -8.10 -16.20 -13.97
C ASP A 55 -8.93 -15.61 -12.81
N THR A 56 -8.55 -15.87 -11.56
CA THR A 56 -9.23 -15.33 -10.38
C THR A 56 -8.66 -13.96 -9.97
N VAL A 57 -9.42 -13.21 -9.16
CA VAL A 57 -8.88 -12.07 -8.42
C VAL A 57 -8.16 -12.62 -7.20
N GLN A 58 -6.84 -12.72 -7.29
CA GLN A 58 -5.98 -13.36 -6.30
C GLN A 58 -5.66 -12.46 -5.10
N THR A 59 -5.54 -13.06 -3.91
CA THR A 59 -5.12 -12.42 -2.66
C THR A 59 -4.43 -13.45 -1.74
N GLY A 60 -3.67 -13.00 -0.74
CA GLY A 60 -2.99 -13.87 0.24
C GLY A 60 -1.57 -14.30 -0.11
N LEU A 61 -0.98 -13.77 -1.20
CA LEU A 61 0.42 -14.00 -1.54
C LEU A 61 1.02 -12.70 -2.10
N THR A 62 2.22 -12.35 -1.65
CA THR A 62 2.94 -11.21 -2.21
C THR A 62 3.46 -11.55 -3.59
N LEU A 63 3.66 -10.54 -4.44
CA LEU A 63 4.27 -10.77 -5.75
C LEU A 63 5.72 -11.30 -5.61
N GLU A 64 6.39 -10.94 -4.53
CA GLU A 64 7.72 -11.48 -4.20
C GLU A 64 7.66 -12.98 -3.92
N ASP A 65 6.74 -13.41 -3.07
CA ASP A 65 6.55 -14.81 -2.73
C ASP A 65 6.17 -15.61 -3.98
N GLU A 66 5.35 -15.03 -4.86
CA GLU A 66 5.06 -15.64 -6.15
C GLU A 66 6.35 -15.83 -6.98
N TYR A 67 7.19 -14.79 -7.09
CA TYR A 67 8.45 -14.86 -7.82
C TYR A 67 9.49 -15.80 -7.19
N SER A 68 9.64 -15.81 -5.87
CA SER A 68 10.56 -16.70 -5.16
C SER A 68 10.20 -18.17 -5.39
N LEU A 69 8.92 -18.45 -5.57
CA LEU A 69 8.40 -19.78 -5.89
C LEU A 69 8.54 -20.18 -7.36
N LEU A 70 8.72 -19.24 -8.31
CA LEU A 70 8.88 -19.57 -9.74
C LEU A 70 10.15 -20.42 -10.03
N GLY A 71 11.15 -20.36 -9.15
CA GLY A 71 12.38 -21.15 -9.24
C GLY A 71 12.29 -22.54 -8.62
N THR A 72 11.30 -22.77 -7.74
CA THR A 72 11.13 -24.04 -7.03
C THR A 72 10.16 -24.94 -7.78
N SER A 73 10.71 -25.83 -8.62
CA SER A 73 9.89 -26.81 -9.34
C SER A 73 9.04 -27.62 -8.35
N ASN A 74 7.73 -27.70 -8.62
CA ASN A 74 6.73 -28.52 -7.91
C ASN A 74 6.14 -27.93 -6.62
N VAL A 75 6.49 -26.72 -6.18
CA VAL A 75 5.77 -26.08 -5.06
C VAL A 75 4.37 -25.68 -5.51
N VAL A 76 3.35 -26.11 -4.75
CA VAL A 76 1.96 -25.71 -4.97
C VAL A 76 1.35 -25.38 -3.64
N LEU A 77 1.10 -24.09 -3.39
CA LEU A 77 0.48 -23.62 -2.14
C LEU A 77 -1.01 -23.99 -2.04
N PRO A 78 -1.57 -24.11 -0.82
CA PRO A 78 -3.01 -24.27 -0.64
C PRO A 78 -3.75 -23.08 -1.23
N ARG A 79 -4.87 -23.33 -1.89
CA ARG A 79 -5.66 -22.30 -2.57
C ARG A 79 -7.14 -22.50 -2.28
N VAL A 80 -7.86 -21.40 -2.20
CA VAL A 80 -9.32 -21.37 -2.12
C VAL A 80 -9.84 -20.51 -3.26
N GLN A 81 -10.89 -20.93 -3.95
CA GLN A 81 -11.61 -20.08 -4.88
C GLN A 81 -13.07 -19.99 -4.45
N THR A 82 -13.60 -18.76 -4.45
CA THR A 82 -14.97 -18.50 -3.99
C THR A 82 -15.76 -17.73 -5.02
N PHE A 83 -16.97 -18.22 -5.27
CA PHE A 83 -17.97 -17.56 -6.09
C PHE A 83 -18.95 -16.84 -5.17
N TYR A 84 -19.10 -15.54 -5.34
CA TYR A 84 -19.94 -14.72 -4.48
C TYR A 84 -21.22 -14.27 -5.19
N SER A 85 -22.29 -14.07 -4.43
CA SER A 85 -23.60 -13.69 -4.99
C SER A 85 -23.71 -12.26 -5.48
N GLN A 86 -22.85 -11.35 -4.99
CA GLN A 86 -22.87 -9.93 -5.35
C GLN A 86 -21.56 -9.41 -5.97
N TYR A 87 -20.59 -10.29 -6.19
CA TYR A 87 -19.33 -9.94 -6.84
C TYR A 87 -19.17 -10.74 -8.15
N GLU A 88 -18.87 -10.05 -9.25
CA GLU A 88 -18.92 -10.62 -10.59
C GLU A 88 -17.71 -11.48 -10.94
N TYR A 89 -16.61 -11.34 -10.19
CA TYR A 89 -15.37 -12.07 -10.40
C TYR A 89 -15.19 -13.18 -9.36
N VAL A 90 -14.53 -14.26 -9.77
CA VAL A 90 -14.11 -15.33 -8.84
C VAL A 90 -12.95 -14.79 -8.01
N VAL A 91 -13.01 -14.96 -6.68
CA VAL A 91 -11.92 -14.54 -5.79
C VAL A 91 -11.08 -15.75 -5.44
N GLY A 92 -9.78 -15.66 -5.67
CA GLY A 92 -8.79 -16.67 -5.32
C GLY A 92 -8.01 -16.24 -4.08
N TYR A 93 -7.89 -17.11 -3.09
CA TYR A 93 -7.10 -16.92 -1.89
C TYR A 93 -5.95 -17.93 -1.91
N TYR A 94 -4.73 -17.46 -1.73
CA TYR A 94 -3.61 -18.32 -1.34
C TYR A 94 -3.71 -18.54 0.18
N GLY A 95 -3.94 -19.79 0.59
CA GLY A 95 -4.22 -20.14 1.99
C GLY A 95 -5.71 -20.27 2.32
N VAL A 96 -6.05 -21.25 3.17
CA VAL A 96 -7.41 -21.44 3.72
C VAL A 96 -7.64 -20.48 4.89
N ASP A 97 -6.59 -20.29 5.70
CA ASP A 97 -6.37 -19.23 6.67
C ASP A 97 -6.75 -17.84 6.11
N THR A 98 -6.09 -17.37 5.04
CA THR A 98 -6.44 -16.12 4.34
C THR A 98 -7.94 -16.02 4.00
N TYR A 99 -8.54 -17.10 3.51
CA TYR A 99 -9.97 -17.12 3.19
C TYR A 99 -10.83 -16.94 4.44
N VAL A 100 -10.55 -17.71 5.50
CA VAL A 100 -11.30 -17.69 6.76
C VAL A 100 -11.24 -16.30 7.39
N ASP A 101 -10.07 -15.67 7.39
CA ASP A 101 -9.91 -14.33 7.95
C ASP A 101 -10.59 -13.26 7.10
N ALA A 102 -10.52 -13.36 5.77
CA ALA A 102 -11.27 -12.49 4.88
C ALA A 102 -12.79 -12.55 5.14
N GLN A 103 -13.36 -13.75 5.39
CA GLN A 103 -14.79 -13.90 5.70
C GLN A 103 -15.19 -13.22 7.02
N ARG A 104 -14.27 -13.17 7.99
CA ARG A 104 -14.52 -12.60 9.31
C ARG A 104 -14.48 -11.09 9.33
N GLN A 105 -13.94 -10.44 8.30
CA GLN A 105 -13.89 -9.00 8.20
C GLN A 105 -15.32 -8.41 8.24
N ALA A 106 -15.56 -7.50 9.18
CA ALA A 106 -16.89 -6.91 9.29
C ALA A 106 -17.28 -6.16 8.01
N GLY A 107 -18.52 -6.40 7.56
CA GLY A 107 -19.03 -5.85 6.30
C GLY A 107 -18.74 -6.71 5.07
N HIS A 108 -18.01 -7.84 5.18
CA HIS A 108 -17.76 -8.77 4.08
C HIS A 108 -19.02 -9.17 3.31
N ASP A 109 -20.06 -9.63 4.00
CA ASP A 109 -21.35 -10.01 3.38
C ASP A 109 -22.06 -8.84 2.67
N HIS A 110 -21.86 -7.60 3.11
CA HIS A 110 -22.45 -6.43 2.45
C HIS A 110 -21.73 -6.09 1.13
N ARG A 111 -20.45 -6.48 1.03
CA ARG A 111 -19.57 -6.19 -0.12
C ARG A 111 -19.63 -7.29 -1.17
N PHE A 112 -19.58 -8.54 -0.73
CA PHE A 112 -19.51 -9.71 -1.61
C PHE A 112 -20.84 -10.48 -1.67
N GLY A 113 -21.75 -10.29 -0.71
CA GLY A 113 -22.89 -11.20 -0.52
C GLY A 113 -22.46 -12.53 0.08
N TYR A 114 -23.33 -13.53 0.02
CA TYR A 114 -23.01 -14.88 0.49
C TYR A 114 -22.24 -15.69 -0.57
N PRO A 115 -21.38 -16.64 -0.15
CA PRO A 115 -20.71 -17.57 -1.06
C PRO A 115 -21.73 -18.53 -1.70
N ILE A 116 -21.62 -18.71 -3.02
CA ILE A 116 -22.41 -19.65 -3.83
C ILE A 116 -21.73 -21.01 -3.91
N ALA A 117 -20.40 -21.00 -4.07
CA ALA A 117 -19.57 -22.19 -4.12
C ALA A 117 -18.16 -21.84 -3.61
N ILE A 118 -17.55 -22.75 -2.88
CA ILE A 118 -16.22 -22.62 -2.31
C ILE A 118 -15.47 -23.90 -2.65
N TYR A 119 -14.33 -23.75 -3.31
CA TYR A 119 -13.47 -24.89 -3.63
C TYR A 119 -12.09 -24.68 -3.02
N VAL A 120 -11.51 -25.77 -2.53
CA VAL A 120 -10.15 -25.80 -1.99
C VAL A 120 -9.27 -26.76 -2.78
N THR A 121 -7.95 -26.50 -2.79
CA THR A 121 -6.96 -27.42 -3.36
C THR A 121 -7.14 -28.82 -2.76
N ASP A 122 -7.20 -29.85 -3.60
CA ASP A 122 -7.19 -31.25 -3.14
C ASP A 122 -5.81 -31.86 -3.34
N TYR A 123 -5.08 -32.05 -2.24
CA TYR A 123 -3.78 -32.72 -2.25
C TYR A 123 -3.88 -34.25 -2.25
N GLY A 124 -5.09 -34.80 -2.18
CA GLY A 124 -5.34 -36.24 -2.32
C GLY A 124 -4.68 -36.81 -3.57
N ASP A 125 -4.01 -37.95 -3.41
CA ASP A 125 -3.28 -38.63 -4.48
C ASP A 125 -2.17 -37.81 -5.19
N THR A 126 -1.82 -36.59 -4.78
CA THR A 126 -0.83 -35.77 -5.52
C THR A 126 0.62 -36.18 -5.32
N GLY A 127 0.90 -36.99 -4.29
CA GLY A 127 2.25 -37.23 -3.82
C GLY A 127 2.81 -36.04 -3.05
N ILE A 128 1.96 -35.31 -2.32
CA ILE A 128 2.37 -34.18 -1.48
C ILE A 128 3.47 -34.59 -0.49
N ASP A 129 4.50 -33.76 -0.41
CA ASP A 129 5.57 -33.77 0.59
C ASP A 129 5.96 -32.32 0.90
N LEU A 130 6.94 -32.08 1.78
CA LEU A 130 7.46 -30.76 2.09
C LEU A 130 8.93 -30.63 1.64
N ASN A 131 9.30 -29.46 1.09
CA ASN A 131 10.72 -29.15 0.83
C ASN A 131 11.46 -28.75 2.14
N ASP A 132 12.74 -28.40 2.03
CA ASP A 132 13.57 -28.00 3.19
C ASP A 132 13.03 -26.76 3.94
N ASP A 133 12.26 -25.91 3.26
CA ASP A 133 11.63 -24.71 3.81
C ASP A 133 10.22 -24.98 4.38
N GLY A 134 9.72 -26.21 4.24
CA GLY A 134 8.37 -26.61 4.67
C GLY A 134 7.27 -26.29 3.66
N TYR A 135 7.60 -25.89 2.43
CA TYR A 135 6.62 -25.62 1.38
C TYR A 135 6.05 -26.91 0.78
N PRO A 136 4.73 -27.01 0.57
CA PRO A 136 4.11 -28.16 -0.07
C PRO A 136 4.61 -28.34 -1.51
N ILE A 137 5.22 -29.49 -1.77
CA ILE A 137 5.63 -29.94 -3.10
C ILE A 137 4.79 -31.13 -3.54
N VAL A 138 4.49 -31.22 -4.84
CA VAL A 138 3.62 -32.28 -5.38
C VAL A 138 4.24 -33.00 -6.58
N GLU A 139 3.97 -34.29 -6.75
CA GLU A 139 4.36 -35.02 -7.97
C GLU A 139 3.38 -34.78 -9.13
N ARG A 140 2.13 -34.41 -8.80
CA ARG A 140 1.05 -34.14 -9.75
C ARG A 140 0.27 -32.91 -9.32
N ASP A 141 -0.16 -32.11 -10.28
CA ASP A 141 -0.97 -30.92 -9.99
C ASP A 141 -2.26 -31.32 -9.23
N PRO A 142 -2.56 -30.63 -8.12
CA PRO A 142 -3.76 -30.92 -7.33
C PRO A 142 -5.03 -30.54 -8.07
N GLY A 143 -6.11 -31.24 -7.73
CA GLY A 143 -7.47 -30.93 -8.16
C GLY A 143 -8.15 -29.90 -7.26
N TRP A 144 -9.46 -29.78 -7.44
CA TRP A 144 -10.34 -28.98 -6.58
C TRP A 144 -11.37 -29.89 -5.93
N THR A 145 -11.65 -29.67 -4.64
CA THR A 145 -12.75 -30.30 -3.92
C THR A 145 -13.66 -29.25 -3.29
N ASP A 146 -14.91 -29.59 -3.02
CA ASP A 146 -15.83 -28.73 -2.28
C ASP A 146 -15.29 -28.50 -0.87
N ALA A 147 -15.22 -27.24 -0.44
CA ALA A 147 -14.67 -26.86 0.85
C ALA A 147 -15.47 -27.47 2.02
N GLU A 148 -16.79 -27.57 1.90
CA GLU A 148 -17.64 -28.09 2.97
C GLU A 148 -17.47 -29.61 3.19
N GLU A 149 -16.98 -30.32 2.17
CA GLU A 149 -16.75 -31.78 2.20
C GLU A 149 -15.30 -32.15 2.50
N ALA A 150 -14.37 -31.18 2.47
CA ALA A 150 -12.95 -31.39 2.65
C ALA A 150 -12.50 -31.52 4.11
N TRP A 151 -11.27 -32.01 4.27
CA TRP A 151 -10.55 -32.15 5.53
C TRP A 151 -9.27 -31.34 5.49
N TYR A 152 -8.96 -30.66 6.59
CA TYR A 152 -7.91 -29.66 6.69
C TYR A 152 -6.88 -30.10 7.72
N VAL A 153 -5.59 -29.96 7.41
CA VAL A 153 -4.52 -30.21 8.39
C VAL A 153 -3.97 -28.88 8.87
N VAL A 154 -4.15 -28.60 10.16
CA VAL A 154 -3.61 -27.39 10.82
C VAL A 154 -2.44 -27.75 11.73
N ASP A 155 -1.61 -26.76 12.07
CA ASP A 155 -0.47 -26.93 12.96
C ASP A 155 0.53 -28.04 12.55
N SER A 156 0.57 -28.35 11.25
CA SER A 156 1.61 -29.19 10.65
C SER A 156 2.89 -28.41 10.41
N ASP A 157 3.94 -29.12 9.98
CA ASP A 157 5.20 -28.50 9.53
C ASP A 157 5.06 -27.73 8.21
N ALA A 158 3.92 -27.83 7.51
CA ALA A 158 3.67 -27.16 6.24
C ALA A 158 3.58 -25.63 6.39
N ARG A 159 4.20 -24.91 5.44
CA ARG A 159 4.28 -23.45 5.43
C ARG A 159 3.96 -22.87 4.05
N THR A 160 3.45 -21.65 4.04
CA THR A 160 3.55 -20.73 2.92
C THR A 160 4.73 -19.77 3.18
N PRO A 161 5.16 -18.96 2.21
CA PRO A 161 6.20 -17.95 2.46
C PRO A 161 5.84 -16.95 3.58
N SER A 162 4.55 -16.66 3.74
CA SER A 162 4.05 -15.72 4.73
C SER A 162 3.71 -16.36 6.08
N GLU A 163 3.14 -17.57 6.11
CA GLU A 163 2.51 -18.15 7.30
C GLU A 163 2.52 -19.69 7.34
N LYS A 164 1.81 -20.30 8.31
CA LYS A 164 1.58 -21.76 8.30
C LYS A 164 0.61 -22.11 7.19
N ALA A 165 0.92 -23.15 6.41
CA ALA A 165 0.00 -23.65 5.41
C ALA A 165 -1.07 -24.53 6.06
N VAL A 166 -2.27 -24.49 5.49
CA VAL A 166 -3.37 -25.40 5.82
C VAL A 166 -3.68 -26.29 4.60
N PRO A 167 -2.97 -27.43 4.40
CA PRO A 167 -3.27 -28.36 3.33
C PRO A 167 -4.68 -28.96 3.49
N SER A 168 -5.37 -29.10 2.36
CA SER A 168 -6.74 -29.65 2.29
C SER A 168 -6.83 -30.90 1.43
N PHE A 169 -7.72 -31.82 1.81
CA PHE A 169 -7.89 -33.14 1.20
C PHE A 169 -9.37 -33.48 1.08
N ALA A 170 -9.78 -34.06 -0.05
CA ALA A 170 -11.14 -34.58 -0.20
C ALA A 170 -11.42 -35.76 0.74
N ASP A 171 -10.43 -36.64 0.92
CA ASP A 171 -10.53 -37.84 1.75
C ASP A 171 -9.84 -37.66 3.12
N ARG A 172 -10.57 -37.92 4.20
CA ARG A 172 -10.05 -37.81 5.57
C ARG A 172 -8.81 -38.67 5.82
N SER A 173 -8.74 -39.86 5.22
CA SER A 173 -7.61 -40.77 5.41
C SER A 173 -6.30 -40.18 4.88
N ASP A 174 -6.39 -39.34 3.85
CA ASP A 174 -5.22 -38.72 3.23
C ASP A 174 -4.72 -37.57 4.11
N ALA A 175 -5.64 -36.77 4.65
CA ALA A 175 -5.34 -35.76 5.67
C ALA A 175 -4.69 -36.38 6.92
N GLU A 176 -5.23 -37.50 7.43
CA GLU A 176 -4.66 -38.23 8.57
C GLU A 176 -3.25 -38.78 8.24
N SER A 177 -3.03 -39.27 7.02
CA SER A 177 -1.72 -39.76 6.59
C SER A 177 -0.67 -38.64 6.47
N PHE A 178 -1.08 -37.48 5.97
CA PHE A 178 -0.23 -36.29 5.92
C PHE A 178 0.13 -35.82 7.33
N ALA A 179 -0.87 -35.70 8.23
CA ALA A 179 -0.66 -35.28 9.61
C ALA A 179 0.23 -36.26 10.42
N GLU A 180 0.14 -37.57 10.15
CA GLU A 180 1.04 -38.56 10.74
C GLU A 180 2.51 -38.38 10.29
N SER A 181 2.73 -37.87 9.09
CA SER A 181 4.05 -37.71 8.47
C SER A 181 4.71 -36.37 8.80
N HIS A 182 3.91 -35.29 8.89
CA HIS A 182 4.37 -33.91 9.04
C HIS A 182 3.80 -33.18 10.27
N GLY A 183 3.19 -33.93 11.19
CA GLY A 183 2.52 -33.37 12.37
C GLY A 183 1.20 -32.67 12.04
N GLY A 184 0.54 -32.15 13.07
CA GLY A 184 -0.70 -31.38 12.95
C GLY A 184 -1.98 -32.09 13.39
N GLU A 185 -3.10 -31.40 13.26
CA GLU A 185 -4.45 -31.86 13.62
C GLU A 185 -5.38 -31.79 12.40
N VAL A 186 -6.23 -32.81 12.24
CA VAL A 186 -7.20 -32.90 11.15
C VAL A 186 -8.54 -32.30 11.58
N LEU A 187 -8.95 -31.22 10.92
CA LEU A 187 -10.19 -30.50 11.15
C LEU A 187 -11.17 -30.64 9.97
N SER A 188 -12.47 -30.57 10.26
CA SER A 188 -13.52 -30.43 9.25
C SER A 188 -13.74 -28.95 8.87
N TRP A 189 -14.50 -28.69 7.80
CA TRP A 189 -14.89 -27.34 7.42
C TRP A 189 -15.56 -26.54 8.56
N ALA A 190 -16.49 -27.17 9.28
CA ALA A 190 -17.18 -26.51 10.39
C ALA A 190 -16.24 -26.12 11.54
N GLU A 191 -15.12 -26.81 11.69
CA GLU A 191 -14.09 -26.50 12.68
C GLU A 191 -13.14 -25.41 12.14
N ILE A 192 -12.70 -25.50 10.88
CA ILE A 192 -11.72 -24.56 10.31
C ILE A 192 -12.26 -23.13 10.20
N VAL A 193 -13.54 -22.96 9.87
CA VAL A 193 -14.16 -21.62 9.77
C VAL A 193 -14.28 -20.91 11.13
N ASP A 194 -14.19 -21.67 12.24
CA ASP A 194 -14.22 -21.17 13.61
C ASP A 194 -12.81 -21.15 14.26
N THR A 195 -11.78 -21.67 13.59
CA THR A 195 -10.38 -21.65 14.04
C THR A 195 -9.80 -20.24 13.91
N PRO A 196 -9.32 -19.59 14.98
CA PRO A 196 -8.60 -18.33 14.87
C PRO A 196 -7.23 -18.57 14.24
N PHE A 197 -6.87 -17.76 13.24
CA PHE A 197 -5.50 -17.66 12.72
C PHE A 197 -4.90 -16.35 13.23
N GLU A 198 -3.63 -16.38 13.64
CA GLU A 198 -2.88 -15.17 13.98
C GLU A 198 -2.36 -14.59 12.68
N THR A 199 -3.06 -13.62 12.10
CA THR A 199 -2.66 -12.93 10.88
C THR A 199 -2.27 -11.49 11.17
N ASP A 200 -1.21 -11.03 10.51
CA ASP A 200 -0.70 -9.66 10.57
C ASP A 200 -1.57 -8.73 9.69
N ASP A 201 -2.82 -8.51 10.10
CA ASP A 201 -3.76 -7.63 9.40
C ASP A 201 -3.44 -6.12 9.57
N ALA A 202 -4.16 -5.26 8.85
CA ALA A 202 -3.99 -3.81 8.97
C ALA A 202 -4.25 -3.25 10.39
N SER A 203 -5.02 -3.93 11.23
CA SER A 203 -5.21 -3.54 12.64
C SER A 203 -3.98 -3.88 13.48
N SER A 204 -3.39 -5.06 13.28
CA SER A 204 -2.10 -5.42 13.87
C SER A 204 -1.00 -4.44 13.45
N VAL A 205 -1.03 -3.98 12.19
CA VAL A 205 -0.11 -2.95 11.68
C VAL A 205 -0.31 -1.61 12.37
N ARG A 206 -1.55 -1.18 12.56
CA ARG A 206 -1.86 0.02 13.37
C ARG A 206 -1.30 -0.12 14.78
N ASP A 207 -1.56 -1.24 15.43
CA ASP A 207 -1.28 -1.42 16.86
C ASP A 207 0.23 -1.53 17.15
N ARG A 208 1.05 -1.88 16.15
CA ARG A 208 2.53 -1.95 16.27
C ARG A 208 3.30 -0.67 15.92
N VAL A 209 2.66 0.38 15.41
CA VAL A 209 3.36 1.63 14.99
C VAL A 209 4.21 2.22 16.11
N ASP A 210 3.66 2.29 17.33
CA ASP A 210 4.37 2.82 18.50
C ASP A 210 5.56 1.93 18.91
N GLU A 211 5.41 0.61 18.79
CA GLU A 211 6.48 -0.36 19.05
C GLU A 211 7.61 -0.23 18.03
N GLN A 212 7.29 -0.15 16.72
CA GLN A 212 8.29 0.06 15.67
C GLN A 212 9.07 1.36 15.86
N ASN A 213 8.41 2.44 16.31
CA ASN A 213 9.10 3.69 16.65
C ASN A 213 10.03 3.54 17.86
N ALA A 214 9.61 2.81 18.89
CA ALA A 214 10.42 2.55 20.08
C ALA A 214 11.64 1.66 19.77
N ASP A 215 11.45 0.62 18.95
CA ASP A 215 12.52 -0.24 18.47
C ASP A 215 13.52 0.55 17.61
N ALA A 216 13.01 1.47 16.78
CA ALA A 216 13.86 2.38 16.02
C ALA A 216 14.70 3.29 16.93
N ASP A 217 14.09 3.88 17.96
CA ASP A 217 14.80 4.68 18.96
C ASP A 217 15.88 3.85 19.69
N GLU A 218 15.61 2.58 20.00
CA GLU A 218 16.58 1.69 20.62
C GLU A 218 17.75 1.41 19.69
N LEU A 219 17.50 1.09 18.42
CA LEU A 219 18.55 0.86 17.43
C LEU A 219 19.44 2.11 17.25
N VAL A 220 18.85 3.31 17.13
CA VAL A 220 19.61 4.57 17.05
C VAL A 220 20.44 4.82 18.31
N ASN A 221 19.92 4.47 19.50
CA ASN A 221 20.69 4.65 20.73
C ASN A 221 21.82 3.63 20.87
N ASN A 222 21.64 2.41 20.37
CA ASN A 222 22.67 1.38 20.35
C ASN A 222 23.79 1.74 19.36
N SER A 223 23.47 2.30 18.19
CA SER A 223 24.47 2.69 17.19
C SER A 223 25.41 3.80 17.67
N LYS A 224 24.94 4.71 18.54
CA LYS A 224 25.77 5.78 19.17
C LYS A 224 26.95 5.25 19.98
N THR A 225 26.95 3.97 20.37
CA THR A 225 28.12 3.38 21.03
C THR A 225 29.36 3.41 20.12
N HIS A 226 29.19 3.51 18.80
CA HIS A 226 30.29 3.72 17.86
C HIS A 226 30.96 5.09 18.03
N ASP A 227 30.26 6.11 18.51
CA ASP A 227 30.81 7.46 18.70
C ASP A 227 31.64 7.59 19.97
N GLU A 228 31.42 6.70 20.93
CA GLU A 228 32.12 6.68 22.21
C GLU A 228 33.49 5.97 22.14
N ARG A 229 33.85 5.44 20.97
CA ARG A 229 35.13 4.74 20.74
C ARG A 229 36.31 5.69 20.99
N PRO A 230 37.42 5.19 21.59
CA PRO A 230 38.58 6.03 21.87
C PRO A 230 39.32 6.37 20.57
N VAL A 231 39.75 7.62 20.44
CA VAL A 231 40.66 8.06 19.36
C VAL A 231 42.00 7.34 19.49
N SER A 232 42.40 6.64 18.42
CA SER A 232 43.67 5.93 18.34
C SER A 232 44.62 6.51 17.29
N VAL A 233 44.08 7.17 16.27
CA VAL A 233 44.85 7.75 15.16
C VAL A 233 44.28 9.12 14.84
N VAL A 234 45.15 10.12 14.73
CA VAL A 234 44.83 11.48 14.27
C VAL A 234 45.56 11.75 12.96
N VAL A 235 44.81 12.01 11.89
CA VAL A 235 45.37 12.31 10.57
C VAL A 235 46.14 13.64 10.60
N GLY A 236 47.37 13.63 10.11
CA GLY A 236 48.31 14.76 10.15
C GLY A 236 49.20 14.81 11.40
N GLU A 237 48.86 14.07 12.47
CA GLU A 237 49.73 13.89 13.64
C GLU A 237 50.41 12.52 13.65
N ASP A 238 49.63 11.45 13.49
CA ASP A 238 50.09 10.07 13.53
C ASP A 238 50.41 9.50 12.12
N VAL A 239 49.63 9.90 11.12
CA VAL A 239 49.70 9.43 9.71
C VAL A 239 49.54 10.60 8.72
N ASP A 240 49.94 10.43 7.46
CA ASP A 240 49.93 11.52 6.47
C ASP A 240 48.58 11.69 5.74
N ASN A 241 47.77 10.64 5.64
CA ASN A 241 46.52 10.59 4.87
C ASN A 241 45.44 9.77 5.60
N VAL A 242 44.18 9.92 5.19
CA VAL A 242 43.03 9.31 5.87
C VAL A 242 43.02 7.79 5.71
N GLN A 243 43.30 7.28 4.50
CA GLN A 243 43.33 5.84 4.25
C GLN A 243 44.41 5.12 5.09
N GLU A 244 45.58 5.71 5.26
CA GLU A 244 46.62 5.20 6.15
C GLU A 244 46.13 5.14 7.60
N GLY A 245 45.37 6.14 8.04
CA GLY A 245 44.77 6.13 9.37
C GLY A 245 43.78 4.99 9.58
N ILE A 246 42.92 4.73 8.59
CA ILE A 246 42.03 3.56 8.57
C ILE A 246 42.83 2.25 8.64
N ASN A 247 43.93 2.17 7.88
CA ASN A 247 44.79 1.00 7.82
C ASN A 247 45.62 0.76 9.09
N GLU A 248 45.83 1.76 9.94
CA GLU A 248 46.61 1.62 11.18
C GLU A 248 45.75 1.57 12.45
N ALA A 249 44.51 2.08 12.40
CA ALA A 249 43.61 2.09 13.53
C ALA A 249 43.30 0.66 14.02
N PRO A 250 43.42 0.39 15.33
CA PRO A 250 42.92 -0.84 15.93
C PRO A 250 41.39 -0.96 15.77
N GLU A 251 40.88 -2.18 15.77
CA GLU A 251 39.43 -2.42 15.81
C GLU A 251 38.79 -1.73 17.01
N ASN A 252 37.56 -1.24 16.82
CA ASN A 252 36.74 -0.53 17.80
C ASN A 252 37.39 0.75 18.34
N THR A 253 38.10 1.48 17.48
CA THR A 253 38.69 2.79 17.79
C THR A 253 38.31 3.83 16.74
N THR A 254 38.69 5.08 16.98
CA THR A 254 38.37 6.21 16.11
C THR A 254 39.59 6.72 15.37
N VAL A 255 39.43 6.90 14.06
CA VAL A 255 40.29 7.73 13.19
C VAL A 255 39.71 9.14 13.19
N LEU A 256 40.42 10.08 13.80
CA LEU A 256 40.02 11.49 13.83
C LEU A 256 40.67 12.24 12.67
N VAL A 257 39.86 12.93 11.87
CA VAL A 257 40.29 13.71 10.71
C VAL A 257 40.14 15.20 11.03
N PRO A 258 41.22 15.95 11.22
CA PRO A 258 41.14 17.40 11.47
C PRO A 258 40.60 18.20 10.27
N GLU A 259 40.21 19.45 10.51
CA GLU A 259 39.74 20.36 9.45
C GLU A 259 40.63 20.38 8.20
N GLY A 260 40.03 20.24 7.02
CA GLY A 260 40.79 20.16 5.78
C GLY A 260 40.02 19.57 4.61
N THR A 261 40.68 19.56 3.45
CA THR A 261 40.21 18.85 2.25
C THR A 261 41.20 17.76 1.90
N TYR A 262 40.73 16.51 1.88
CA TYR A 262 41.49 15.31 1.63
C TYR A 262 41.06 14.75 0.27
N ASN A 263 41.98 14.65 -0.69
CA ASN A 263 41.67 14.14 -2.03
C ASN A 263 41.97 12.64 -2.04
N GLU A 264 41.00 11.84 -1.62
CA GLU A 264 41.14 10.41 -1.35
C GLU A 264 39.82 9.70 -1.64
N THR A 265 39.90 8.44 -2.07
CA THR A 265 38.83 7.46 -1.99
C THR A 265 39.17 6.48 -0.86
N LEU A 266 38.18 6.19 -0.02
CA LEU A 266 38.37 5.49 1.26
C LEU A 266 37.74 4.10 1.22
N GLN A 267 38.50 3.10 1.65
CA GLN A 267 38.01 1.75 1.90
C GLN A 267 38.12 1.43 3.39
N ILE A 268 36.98 1.15 4.03
CA ILE A 268 36.87 0.77 5.43
C ILE A 268 36.58 -0.72 5.50
N ASP A 269 37.61 -1.50 5.84
CA ASP A 269 37.56 -2.96 5.95
C ASP A 269 37.67 -3.46 7.40
N ARG A 270 37.58 -2.55 8.38
CA ARG A 270 37.67 -2.83 9.83
C ARG A 270 36.62 -2.08 10.62
N PRO A 271 36.16 -2.64 11.75
CA PRO A 271 35.15 -2.01 12.61
C PRO A 271 35.76 -0.80 13.33
N ILE A 272 35.63 0.38 12.73
CA ILE A 272 36.19 1.64 13.24
C ILE A 272 35.17 2.77 13.14
N THR A 273 35.47 3.89 13.79
CA THR A 273 34.78 5.16 13.58
C THR A 273 35.67 6.10 12.80
N LEU A 274 35.22 6.56 11.63
CA LEU A 274 35.80 7.66 10.89
C LEU A 274 35.07 8.95 11.25
N ALA A 275 35.77 9.87 11.93
CA ALA A 275 35.17 11.07 12.48
C ALA A 275 35.89 12.33 12.01
N GLY A 276 35.14 13.30 11.49
CA GLY A 276 35.67 14.65 11.26
C GLY A 276 35.75 15.49 12.53
N ASP A 277 36.74 16.40 12.58
CA ASP A 277 36.87 17.44 13.61
C ASP A 277 36.85 18.82 12.93
N GLY A 278 35.66 19.42 12.88
CA GLY A 278 35.42 20.70 12.22
C GLY A 278 34.94 20.54 10.77
N ASN A 279 35.40 21.41 9.87
CA ASN A 279 34.98 21.36 8.47
C ASN A 279 35.91 20.45 7.66
N VAL A 280 35.53 19.18 7.55
CA VAL A 280 36.30 18.14 6.85
C VAL A 280 35.62 17.79 5.55
N THR A 281 36.36 17.82 4.44
CA THR A 281 35.88 17.37 3.14
C THR A 281 36.72 16.20 2.63
N ILE A 282 36.09 15.06 2.40
CA ILE A 282 36.66 13.98 1.59
C ILE A 282 36.23 14.21 0.14
N ARG A 283 37.20 14.43 -0.75
CA ARG A 283 36.97 14.67 -2.16
C ARG A 283 37.50 13.47 -2.96
N GLY A 284 36.58 12.71 -3.56
CA GLY A 284 36.93 11.67 -4.53
C GLY A 284 37.51 12.25 -5.82
N ASP A 285 37.81 11.37 -6.76
CA ASP A 285 38.44 11.67 -8.05
C ASP A 285 37.46 11.67 -9.22
N GLU A 286 36.15 11.74 -8.95
CA GLU A 286 35.06 11.68 -9.93
C GLU A 286 34.98 10.31 -10.65
N ASP A 287 35.56 9.25 -10.06
CA ASP A 287 35.57 7.87 -10.56
C ASP A 287 35.29 6.89 -9.42
N GLY A 288 34.06 6.37 -9.34
CA GLY A 288 33.67 5.46 -8.26
C GLY A 288 33.06 6.12 -7.03
N SER A 289 32.81 5.29 -6.02
CA SER A 289 32.35 5.71 -4.69
C SER A 289 33.47 6.31 -3.84
N VAL A 290 33.15 7.34 -3.04
CA VAL A 290 34.16 8.06 -2.24
C VAL A 290 34.50 7.32 -0.94
N VAL A 291 33.50 6.79 -0.24
CA VAL A 291 33.70 5.95 0.95
C VAL A 291 33.04 4.60 0.71
N THR A 292 33.82 3.52 0.77
CA THR A 292 33.34 2.14 0.62
C THR A 292 33.56 1.38 1.92
N VAL A 293 32.48 0.84 2.50
CA VAL A 293 32.46 0.06 3.73
C VAL A 293 32.19 -1.41 3.40
N THR A 294 33.07 -2.31 3.83
CA THR A 294 32.96 -3.76 3.55
C THR A 294 33.05 -4.61 4.82
N THR A 295 32.75 -4.03 5.98
CA THR A 295 32.70 -4.74 7.25
C THR A 295 31.71 -4.09 8.20
N SER A 296 31.21 -4.88 9.15
CA SER A 296 30.22 -4.45 10.14
C SER A 296 30.80 -3.52 11.22
N ASP A 297 29.92 -2.94 12.04
CA ASP A 297 30.24 -2.10 13.19
C ASP A 297 31.06 -0.84 12.83
N VAL A 298 30.75 -0.21 11.70
CA VAL A 298 31.43 1.00 11.20
C VAL A 298 30.61 2.24 11.46
N SER A 299 31.27 3.35 11.79
CA SER A 299 30.65 4.66 11.86
C SER A 299 31.37 5.67 10.98
N VAL A 300 30.63 6.43 10.18
CA VAL A 300 31.11 7.53 9.34
C VAL A 300 30.37 8.79 9.76
N ARG A 301 31.08 9.78 10.30
CA ARG A 301 30.43 10.99 10.81
C ARG A 301 31.21 12.28 10.74
N ASP A 302 30.47 13.40 10.77
CA ASP A 302 30.97 14.77 10.76
C ASP A 302 31.83 15.09 9.52
N LEU A 303 31.38 14.68 8.34
CA LEU A 303 32.12 14.81 7.08
C LEU A 303 31.29 15.46 5.98
N SER A 304 31.95 16.19 5.10
CA SER A 304 31.43 16.50 3.76
C SER A 304 32.08 15.61 2.71
N ILE A 305 31.29 15.07 1.78
CA ILE A 305 31.72 14.18 0.71
C ILE A 305 31.41 14.81 -0.64
N THR A 306 32.41 14.88 -1.52
CA THR A 306 32.30 15.44 -2.88
C THR A 306 33.15 14.63 -3.87
N GLY A 307 33.00 14.88 -5.17
CA GLY A 307 33.82 14.20 -6.18
C GLY A 307 33.45 12.72 -6.36
N VAL A 308 32.18 12.38 -6.14
CA VAL A 308 31.60 11.08 -6.47
C VAL A 308 31.60 10.89 -7.98
N GLY A 309 31.83 9.66 -8.45
CA GLY A 309 31.68 9.31 -9.86
C GLY A 309 30.25 9.46 -10.39
N THR A 310 30.09 9.24 -11.69
CA THR A 310 28.84 9.53 -12.43
C THR A 310 28.03 8.28 -12.77
N LEU A 311 28.48 7.10 -12.35
CA LEU A 311 27.82 5.84 -12.67
C LEU A 311 26.57 5.69 -11.81
N ALA A 312 25.43 6.11 -12.35
CA ALA A 312 24.14 6.04 -11.68
C ALA A 312 23.61 4.60 -11.49
N THR A 313 23.97 3.68 -12.39
CA THR A 313 23.58 2.26 -12.38
C THR A 313 24.60 1.41 -13.16
N GLY A 314 24.73 0.16 -12.77
CA GLY A 314 25.53 -0.89 -13.40
C GLY A 314 26.95 -0.88 -12.87
N ALA A 315 27.54 -2.05 -12.61
CA ALA A 315 28.97 -2.23 -12.31
C ALA A 315 29.59 -3.28 -13.23
N GLU A 316 30.92 -3.24 -13.38
CA GLU A 316 31.69 -4.38 -13.92
C GLU A 316 32.00 -5.45 -12.84
N GLU A 317 32.08 -5.07 -11.55
CA GLU A 317 32.39 -5.98 -10.41
C GLU A 317 31.91 -5.38 -9.07
N LEU A 318 31.36 -6.20 -8.15
CA LEU A 318 30.85 -5.78 -6.83
C LEU A 318 31.60 -6.49 -5.68
N PRO A 319 31.86 -5.81 -4.53
CA PRO A 319 32.43 -6.47 -3.34
C PRO A 319 31.43 -7.44 -2.71
N GLY A 320 31.78 -8.71 -2.49
CA GLY A 320 30.93 -9.74 -1.86
C GLY A 320 30.60 -10.92 -2.79
N GLU A 321 29.98 -11.98 -2.26
CA GLU A 321 29.44 -13.05 -3.12
C GLU A 321 28.10 -12.60 -3.73
N VAL A 322 27.98 -12.75 -5.03
CA VAL A 322 26.72 -12.63 -5.78
C VAL A 322 26.26 -14.06 -6.03
N SER A 323 25.02 -14.39 -5.66
CA SER A 323 24.47 -15.73 -5.86
C SER A 323 23.90 -15.88 -7.29
N ASP A 324 23.27 -17.01 -7.58
CA ASP A 324 22.57 -17.25 -8.86
C ASP A 324 21.04 -17.01 -8.73
N GLU A 325 20.59 -16.24 -7.72
CA GLU A 325 19.18 -15.91 -7.53
C GLU A 325 18.67 -15.02 -8.66
N TRP A 326 17.37 -15.15 -9.00
CA TRP A 326 16.77 -14.48 -10.17
C TRP A 326 16.87 -12.95 -10.14
N ASP A 327 17.14 -12.39 -8.98
CA ASP A 327 17.17 -10.96 -8.73
C ASP A 327 18.57 -10.38 -8.52
N ASP A 328 19.61 -11.19 -8.55
CA ASP A 328 20.97 -10.70 -8.34
C ASP A 328 21.43 -9.78 -9.47
N ASP A 329 20.92 -9.95 -10.70
CA ASP A 329 21.12 -9.00 -11.80
C ASP A 329 20.60 -7.59 -11.44
N PHE A 330 19.48 -7.51 -10.71
CA PHE A 330 18.92 -6.24 -10.25
C PHE A 330 19.83 -5.59 -9.20
N LEU A 331 20.26 -6.37 -8.22
CA LEU A 331 21.10 -5.88 -7.12
C LEU A 331 22.48 -5.46 -7.60
N VAL A 332 23.05 -6.19 -8.57
CA VAL A 332 24.30 -5.81 -9.22
C VAL A 332 24.11 -4.52 -10.02
N TYR A 333 23.00 -4.40 -10.73
CA TYR A 333 22.72 -3.23 -11.53
C TYR A 333 22.50 -1.96 -10.69
N TYR A 334 21.83 -2.03 -9.55
CA TYR A 334 21.60 -0.83 -8.73
C TYR A 334 22.67 -0.63 -7.65
N GLY A 335 23.07 -1.70 -6.96
CA GLY A 335 24.08 -1.65 -5.90
C GLY A 335 25.50 -1.42 -6.40
N GLY A 336 25.75 -1.58 -7.70
CA GLY A 336 27.04 -1.32 -8.36
C GLY A 336 27.31 0.13 -8.75
N ALA A 337 26.40 1.03 -8.44
CA ALA A 337 26.53 2.44 -8.78
C ALA A 337 27.52 3.19 -7.87
N ASP A 338 27.92 4.38 -8.32
CA ASP A 338 28.78 5.30 -7.55
C ASP A 338 27.96 6.00 -6.46
N ALA A 339 28.56 6.15 -5.29
CA ALA A 339 27.95 6.81 -4.13
C ALA A 339 28.92 7.64 -3.30
N GLY A 340 28.40 8.61 -2.54
CA GLY A 340 29.16 9.28 -1.50
C GLY A 340 29.65 8.28 -0.44
N VAL A 341 28.72 7.46 0.07
CA VAL A 341 29.01 6.33 0.95
C VAL A 341 28.34 5.07 0.41
N SER A 342 29.10 4.00 0.23
CA SER A 342 28.58 2.70 -0.16
C SER A 342 28.95 1.64 0.88
N ALA A 343 27.96 0.96 1.45
CA ALA A 343 28.14 -0.16 2.36
C ALA A 343 27.70 -1.46 1.68
N HIS A 344 28.58 -2.47 1.71
CA HIS A 344 28.35 -3.76 1.08
C HIS A 344 28.65 -4.89 2.06
N VAL A 345 27.63 -5.70 2.38
CA VAL A 345 27.74 -6.83 3.30
C VAL A 345 28.31 -6.38 4.65
N ALA A 346 27.73 -5.32 5.21
CA ALA A 346 28.23 -4.60 6.38
C ALA A 346 27.06 -4.26 7.31
N ASP A 347 26.91 -5.03 8.38
CA ASP A 347 25.85 -4.80 9.37
C ASP A 347 26.22 -3.68 10.35
N ASP A 348 25.22 -3.08 10.99
CA ASP A 348 25.38 -2.09 12.06
C ASP A 348 26.23 -0.86 11.62
N VAL A 349 26.02 -0.40 10.38
CA VAL A 349 26.68 0.81 9.86
C VAL A 349 25.94 2.07 10.32
N LEU A 350 26.64 3.00 10.97
CA LEU A 350 26.15 4.32 11.31
C LEU A 350 26.71 5.37 10.34
N ILE A 351 25.82 6.09 9.67
CA ILE A 351 26.15 7.28 8.87
C ILE A 351 25.42 8.45 9.50
N GLU A 352 26.17 9.33 10.16
CA GLU A 352 25.61 10.43 10.94
C GLU A 352 26.30 11.76 10.63
N ASP A 353 25.54 12.86 10.53
CA ASP A 353 26.11 14.20 10.36
C ASP A 353 27.01 14.30 9.11
N VAL A 354 26.52 13.79 7.97
CA VAL A 354 27.25 13.75 6.69
C VAL A 354 26.56 14.59 5.62
N ASP A 355 27.30 15.49 4.98
CA ASP A 355 26.85 16.27 3.82
C ASP A 355 27.42 15.67 2.53
N ILE A 356 26.57 15.23 1.61
CA ILE A 356 26.97 14.57 0.35
C ILE A 356 26.53 15.40 -0.86
N GLU A 357 27.49 15.70 -1.73
CA GLU A 357 27.26 16.27 -3.06
C GLU A 357 27.65 15.24 -4.11
N THR A 358 26.66 14.82 -4.92
CA THR A 358 26.81 13.68 -5.84
C THR A 358 26.05 13.89 -7.14
N PRO A 359 26.60 13.47 -8.30
CA PRO A 359 25.86 13.36 -9.56
C PRO A 359 25.22 11.97 -9.76
N ALA A 360 25.44 11.03 -8.82
CA ALA A 360 24.95 9.65 -8.89
C ALA A 360 24.09 9.32 -7.66
N ASN A 361 24.64 8.59 -6.67
CA ASN A 361 23.92 8.25 -5.44
C ASN A 361 24.54 8.92 -4.21
N GLY A 362 23.73 9.17 -3.17
CA GLY A 362 24.23 9.69 -1.90
C GLY A 362 24.78 8.56 -1.04
N VAL A 363 23.90 7.68 -0.58
CA VAL A 363 24.21 6.50 0.22
C VAL A 363 23.67 5.25 -0.45
N ILE A 364 24.48 4.20 -0.56
CA ILE A 364 24.04 2.85 -0.95
C ILE A 364 24.29 1.91 0.23
N LEU A 365 23.26 1.19 0.64
CA LEU A 365 23.31 0.10 1.62
C LEU A 365 22.93 -1.18 0.88
N ARG A 366 23.82 -2.16 0.86
CA ARG A 366 23.58 -3.46 0.22
C ARG A 366 23.88 -4.57 1.21
N ASP A 367 22.90 -5.40 1.50
CA ASP A 367 23.03 -6.51 2.46
C ASP A 367 23.63 -6.02 3.80
N SER A 368 23.13 -4.88 4.30
CA SER A 368 23.67 -4.13 5.43
C SER A 368 22.58 -3.95 6.49
N ASN A 369 22.38 -4.96 7.34
CA ASN A 369 21.29 -4.97 8.32
C ASN A 369 21.62 -4.05 9.51
N GLY A 370 20.60 -3.44 10.11
CA GLY A 370 20.79 -2.59 11.28
C GLY A 370 21.45 -1.25 10.97
N ALA A 371 21.55 -0.87 9.69
CA ALA A 371 22.12 0.40 9.28
C ALA A 371 21.28 1.58 9.77
N VAL A 372 21.94 2.64 10.23
CA VAL A 372 21.33 3.89 10.68
C VAL A 372 21.91 5.04 9.87
N VAL A 373 21.08 5.67 9.04
CA VAL A 373 21.38 6.88 8.30
C VAL A 373 20.63 8.03 8.95
N ARG A 374 21.34 8.95 9.61
CA ARG A 374 20.70 10.03 10.36
C ARG A 374 21.38 11.37 10.22
N ASN A 375 20.60 12.45 10.16
CA ASN A 375 21.12 13.80 9.95
C ASN A 375 22.08 13.89 8.75
N VAL A 376 21.69 13.25 7.64
CA VAL A 376 22.43 13.30 6.39
C VAL A 376 21.79 14.33 5.47
N THR A 377 22.61 15.12 4.80
CA THR A 377 22.18 15.99 3.71
C THR A 377 22.67 15.41 2.38
N VAL A 378 21.78 15.14 1.43
CA VAL A 378 22.16 14.75 0.06
C VAL A 378 21.60 15.76 -0.92
N ARG A 379 22.45 16.24 -1.83
CA ARG A 379 22.10 17.19 -2.90
C ARG A 379 22.84 16.90 -4.20
N GLU A 380 22.23 17.29 -5.31
CA GLU A 380 22.83 17.17 -6.65
C GLU A 380 24.08 18.06 -6.79
N ALA A 381 25.10 17.56 -7.48
CA ALA A 381 26.33 18.31 -7.75
C ALA A 381 26.15 19.42 -8.80
N THR A 382 25.25 19.23 -9.76
CA THR A 382 25.09 20.12 -10.92
C THR A 382 23.66 20.08 -11.46
N GLU A 383 22.97 21.23 -11.53
CA GLU A 383 21.60 21.34 -12.09
C GLU A 383 21.47 20.63 -13.45
N GLY A 384 20.72 19.51 -13.47
CA GLY A 384 20.34 18.78 -14.68
C GLY A 384 21.07 17.45 -14.90
N ASP A 385 21.95 17.05 -13.98
CA ASP A 385 22.48 15.69 -13.90
C ASP A 385 21.59 14.90 -12.95
N THR A 386 20.60 14.17 -13.47
CA THR A 386 19.69 13.40 -12.62
C THR A 386 20.44 12.28 -11.92
N GLY A 387 20.92 12.55 -10.70
CA GLY A 387 21.35 11.54 -9.75
C GLY A 387 20.27 10.47 -9.61
N TYR A 388 20.66 9.23 -9.29
CA TYR A 388 19.70 8.14 -9.24
C TYR A 388 18.95 8.16 -7.90
N ALA A 389 19.62 7.78 -6.81
CA ALA A 389 19.00 7.78 -5.49
C ALA A 389 19.77 8.59 -4.43
N GLY A 390 19.04 9.35 -3.61
CA GLY A 390 19.61 10.02 -2.45
C GLY A 390 20.13 9.01 -1.42
N VAL A 391 19.24 8.12 -0.96
CA VAL A 391 19.59 6.94 -0.16
C VAL A 391 18.95 5.71 -0.77
N MET A 392 19.75 4.67 -1.02
CA MET A 392 19.33 3.40 -1.57
C MET A 392 19.60 2.28 -0.57
N ALA A 393 18.57 1.55 -0.17
CA ALA A 393 18.69 0.37 0.68
C ALA A 393 18.22 -0.88 -0.06
N LEU A 394 19.16 -1.81 -0.26
CA LEU A 394 18.97 -3.07 -0.96
C LEU A 394 19.19 -4.21 0.03
N ARG A 395 18.13 -4.93 0.42
CA ARG A 395 18.18 -5.97 1.46
C ARG A 395 18.87 -5.49 2.74
N SER A 396 18.55 -4.27 3.16
CA SER A 396 19.26 -3.58 4.24
C SER A 396 18.24 -2.97 5.19
N PRO A 397 17.48 -3.77 5.97
CA PRO A 397 16.58 -3.26 6.99
C PRO A 397 17.35 -2.38 7.99
N GLY A 398 16.77 -1.23 8.34
CA GLY A 398 17.44 -0.21 9.12
C GLY A 398 16.59 1.04 9.33
N ILE A 399 17.25 2.17 9.52
CA ILE A 399 16.60 3.47 9.80
C ILE A 399 17.19 4.55 8.90
N ILE A 400 16.31 5.37 8.32
CA ILE A 400 16.64 6.64 7.68
C ILE A 400 15.87 7.74 8.40
N GLU A 401 16.55 8.59 9.15
CA GLU A 401 15.87 9.62 9.95
C GLU A 401 16.52 11.00 9.98
N ASN A 402 15.71 12.02 10.28
CA ASN A 402 16.19 13.39 10.51
C ASN A 402 17.07 13.95 9.38
N SER A 403 16.87 13.49 8.14
CA SER A 403 17.75 13.78 7.00
C SER A 403 17.06 14.71 6.00
N THR A 404 17.87 15.47 5.27
CA THR A 404 17.39 16.33 4.16
C THR A 404 17.93 15.77 2.86
N ILE A 405 17.04 15.24 2.03
CA ILE A 405 17.43 14.54 0.81
C ILE A 405 16.64 15.17 -0.33
N THR A 406 17.33 15.85 -1.24
CA THR A 406 16.69 16.53 -2.37
C THR A 406 17.32 16.13 -3.68
N ASP A 407 16.56 16.35 -4.75
CA ASP A 407 16.99 16.13 -6.14
C ASP A 407 17.16 14.64 -6.50
N GLY A 408 17.44 14.38 -7.77
CA GLY A 408 17.56 13.02 -8.32
C GLY A 408 16.22 12.36 -8.70
N ARG A 409 16.32 11.09 -9.14
CA ARG A 409 15.15 10.30 -9.56
C ARG A 409 14.35 9.80 -8.35
N ASP A 410 15.01 9.11 -7.42
CA ASP A 410 14.40 8.54 -6.22
C ASP A 410 15.06 9.15 -4.98
N THR A 411 14.35 9.88 -4.13
CA THR A 411 15.00 10.45 -2.94
C THR A 411 15.42 9.35 -1.96
N VAL A 412 14.49 8.45 -1.63
CA VAL A 412 14.73 7.23 -0.84
C VAL A 412 14.23 6.04 -1.64
N TYR A 413 15.11 5.09 -1.93
CA TYR A 413 14.78 3.88 -2.68
C TYR A 413 14.99 2.64 -1.81
N LEU A 414 13.92 1.89 -1.57
CA LEU A 414 13.91 0.70 -0.75
C LEU A 414 13.58 -0.53 -1.58
N TYR A 415 14.44 -1.53 -1.49
CA TYR A 415 14.28 -2.79 -2.18
C TYR A 415 14.50 -3.94 -1.20
N ARG A 416 13.49 -4.79 -1.02
CA ARG A 416 13.55 -5.97 -0.12
C ARG A 416 14.12 -5.66 1.26
N SER A 417 13.73 -4.54 1.85
CA SER A 417 14.26 -4.08 3.13
C SER A 417 13.16 -4.09 4.20
N PRO A 418 12.67 -5.28 4.60
CA PRO A 418 11.47 -5.38 5.42
C PRO A 418 11.69 -4.76 6.80
N GLY A 419 10.68 -4.05 7.31
CA GLY A 419 10.80 -3.37 8.60
C GLY A 419 11.62 -2.07 8.58
N MET A 420 12.01 -1.56 7.39
CA MET A 420 12.68 -0.28 7.27
C MET A 420 11.85 0.85 7.89
N VAL A 421 12.51 1.73 8.64
CA VAL A 421 11.90 2.94 9.21
C VAL A 421 12.44 4.17 8.51
N VAL A 422 11.56 4.93 7.86
CA VAL A 422 11.90 6.22 7.22
C VAL A 422 11.09 7.30 7.93
N ARG A 423 11.74 8.11 8.76
CA ARG A 423 11.01 9.09 9.58
C ARG A 423 11.65 10.45 9.80
N ASN A 424 10.82 11.47 10.00
CA ASN A 424 11.28 12.84 10.31
C ASN A 424 12.22 13.42 9.23
N ASN A 425 12.06 13.05 7.96
CA ASN A 425 12.90 13.53 6.87
C ASN A 425 12.25 14.69 6.11
N GLU A 426 13.07 15.57 5.55
CA GLU A 426 12.67 16.54 4.52
C GLU A 426 13.08 16.01 3.13
N ILE A 427 12.08 15.74 2.28
CA ILE A 427 12.24 15.07 0.98
C ILE A 427 11.61 15.93 -0.11
N GLY A 428 12.26 16.08 -1.26
CA GLY A 428 11.64 16.78 -2.38
C GLY A 428 12.53 17.10 -3.57
N GLU A 429 11.95 17.84 -4.51
CA GLU A 429 12.60 18.25 -5.77
C GLU A 429 13.05 17.05 -6.64
N SER A 430 12.31 15.95 -6.61
CA SER A 430 12.66 14.67 -7.27
C SER A 430 11.54 14.13 -8.15
N ASP A 431 11.78 13.06 -8.91
CA ASP A 431 10.69 12.35 -9.63
C ASP A 431 9.85 11.50 -8.65
N LEU A 432 10.51 10.76 -7.74
CA LEU A 432 9.92 9.93 -6.71
C LEU A 432 10.51 10.28 -5.34
N GLY A 433 9.65 10.44 -4.33
CA GLY A 433 10.10 10.75 -2.96
C GLY A 433 10.61 9.50 -2.24
N VAL A 434 9.71 8.72 -1.65
CA VAL A 434 10.02 7.43 -1.01
C VAL A 434 9.44 6.31 -1.85
N HIS A 435 10.30 5.46 -2.42
CA HIS A 435 9.92 4.40 -3.35
C HIS A 435 10.24 3.03 -2.76
N LEU A 436 9.20 2.21 -2.57
CA LEU A 436 9.28 0.85 -2.03
C LEU A 436 8.98 -0.18 -3.12
N MET A 437 9.91 -1.09 -3.29
CA MET A 437 9.74 -2.31 -4.09
C MET A 437 10.01 -3.53 -3.21
N HIS A 438 9.08 -4.48 -3.21
CA HIS A 438 9.12 -5.73 -2.46
C HIS A 438 9.50 -5.52 -0.99
N THR A 439 8.97 -4.47 -0.36
CA THR A 439 9.35 -4.08 1.01
C THR A 439 8.14 -4.09 1.91
N ASP A 440 8.13 -5.03 2.84
CA ASP A 440 7.04 -5.28 3.78
C ASP A 440 7.30 -4.65 5.14
N ARG A 441 6.24 -4.44 5.91
CA ARG A 441 6.29 -4.00 7.32
C ARG A 441 7.10 -2.73 7.55
N ALA A 442 7.31 -1.90 6.53
CA ALA A 442 8.00 -0.63 6.64
C ALA A 442 7.14 0.40 7.40
N LEU A 443 7.80 1.31 8.10
CA LEU A 443 7.19 2.46 8.76
C LEU A 443 7.68 3.75 8.09
N LEU A 444 6.78 4.44 7.40
CA LEU A 444 7.02 5.75 6.81
C LEU A 444 6.30 6.80 7.66
N ALA A 445 7.03 7.49 8.54
CA ALA A 445 6.43 8.31 9.59
C ALA A 445 6.92 9.75 9.61
N ASP A 446 6.02 10.72 9.76
CA ASP A 446 6.36 12.13 10.03
C ASP A 446 7.34 12.76 9.02
N ASN A 447 7.32 12.30 7.76
CA ASN A 447 8.13 12.88 6.71
C ASN A 447 7.42 14.06 6.06
N ARG A 448 8.20 15.07 5.66
CA ARG A 448 7.71 16.19 4.85
C ARG A 448 8.20 16.02 3.42
N ILE A 449 7.27 15.70 2.52
CA ILE A 449 7.54 15.41 1.11
C ILE A 449 6.91 16.51 0.24
N ARG A 450 7.72 17.20 -0.57
CA ARG A 450 7.23 18.33 -1.37
C ARG A 450 7.86 18.41 -2.76
N ASN A 451 7.09 18.92 -3.72
CA ASN A 451 7.58 19.20 -5.07
C ASN A 451 8.19 17.95 -5.74
N VAL A 452 7.47 16.83 -5.68
CA VAL A 452 7.88 15.58 -6.33
C VAL A 452 7.10 15.44 -7.64
N GLU A 453 7.79 15.31 -8.77
CA GLU A 453 7.15 15.37 -10.09
C GLU A 453 6.09 14.28 -10.26
N ASN A 454 6.38 13.05 -9.84
CA ASN A 454 5.49 11.90 -10.05
C ASN A 454 4.79 11.45 -8.77
N THR A 455 5.49 10.86 -7.81
CA THR A 455 4.83 10.28 -6.63
C THR A 455 5.63 10.49 -5.34
N GLY A 456 5.01 11.11 -4.34
CA GLY A 456 5.64 11.39 -3.04
C GLY A 456 6.01 10.11 -2.28
N ILE A 457 5.04 9.23 -2.01
CA ILE A 457 5.29 7.87 -1.48
C ILE A 457 4.75 6.84 -2.48
N TYR A 458 5.63 6.01 -3.02
CA TYR A 458 5.26 4.99 -3.99
C TYR A 458 5.53 3.58 -3.48
N ILE A 459 4.47 2.83 -3.20
CA ILE A 459 4.54 1.43 -2.78
C ILE A 459 4.05 0.54 -3.91
N MET A 460 4.93 -0.34 -4.39
CA MET A 460 4.66 -1.22 -5.52
C MET A 460 5.03 -2.66 -5.21
N THR A 461 4.67 -3.56 -6.13
CA THR A 461 5.11 -4.97 -6.16
C THR A 461 4.58 -5.84 -5.02
N GLY A 462 3.35 -5.54 -4.60
CA GLY A 462 2.55 -6.42 -3.74
C GLY A 462 3.00 -6.61 -2.27
N PRO A 463 3.56 -5.60 -1.57
CA PRO A 463 4.03 -5.78 -0.21
C PRO A 463 2.88 -5.81 0.80
N VAL A 464 3.17 -6.23 2.02
CA VAL A 464 2.18 -6.42 3.08
C VAL A 464 2.56 -5.65 4.33
N GLY A 465 1.55 -5.08 4.98
CA GLY A 465 1.67 -4.63 6.36
C GLY A 465 2.47 -3.33 6.55
N ASN A 466 2.54 -2.48 5.53
CA ASN A 466 3.24 -1.19 5.61
C ASN A 466 2.42 -0.14 6.37
N ALA A 467 3.09 0.69 7.17
CA ALA A 467 2.50 1.81 7.89
C ALA A 467 2.96 3.15 7.29
N ILE A 468 2.00 4.04 6.99
CA ILE A 468 2.23 5.39 6.47
C ILE A 468 1.51 6.35 7.39
N VAL A 469 2.24 7.02 8.29
CA VAL A 469 1.65 7.73 9.42
C VAL A 469 2.19 9.16 9.55
N GLY A 470 1.32 10.15 9.71
CA GLY A 470 1.74 11.51 10.07
C GLY A 470 2.52 12.28 9.01
N ASN A 471 2.57 11.80 7.76
CA ASN A 471 3.35 12.46 6.70
C ASN A 471 2.62 13.69 6.14
N GLU A 472 3.38 14.72 5.78
CA GLU A 472 2.88 15.91 5.07
C GLU A 472 3.38 15.87 3.62
N ILE A 473 2.47 15.68 2.66
CA ILE A 473 2.82 15.48 1.25
C ILE A 473 2.12 16.52 0.37
N SER A 474 2.90 17.29 -0.39
CA SER A 474 2.35 18.40 -1.19
C SER A 474 3.02 18.65 -2.53
N ASN A 475 2.25 19.25 -3.46
CA ASN A 475 2.70 19.66 -4.79
C ASN A 475 3.32 18.52 -5.61
N SER A 476 2.63 17.37 -5.67
CA SER A 476 3.04 16.20 -6.45
C SER A 476 1.94 15.72 -7.40
N SER A 477 2.27 14.99 -8.47
CA SER A 477 1.23 14.35 -9.30
C SER A 477 0.41 13.35 -8.47
N TYR A 478 1.08 12.51 -7.67
CA TYR A 478 0.47 11.70 -6.63
C TYR A 478 1.12 12.03 -5.29
N GLY A 479 0.32 12.33 -4.26
CA GLY A 479 0.85 12.41 -2.90
C GLY A 479 1.36 11.05 -2.45
N ALA A 480 0.52 10.02 -2.52
CA ALA A 480 0.95 8.64 -2.38
C ALA A 480 0.21 7.68 -3.33
N SER A 481 0.87 6.58 -3.70
CA SER A 481 0.26 5.42 -4.35
C SER A 481 0.60 4.16 -3.56
N VAL A 482 -0.41 3.61 -2.88
CA VAL A 482 -0.25 2.48 -1.96
C VAL A 482 -0.73 1.21 -2.65
N GLY A 483 0.19 0.32 -2.99
CA GLY A 483 -0.09 -1.04 -3.49
C GLY A 483 0.13 -2.11 -2.43
N GLY A 484 -0.30 -3.35 -2.71
CA GLY A 484 -0.13 -4.49 -1.80
C GLY A 484 -1.37 -4.80 -0.96
N SER A 485 -1.19 -5.21 0.29
CA SER A 485 -2.29 -5.44 1.23
C SER A 485 -1.97 -5.04 2.66
N ASP A 486 -3.01 -5.02 3.50
CA ASP A 486 -2.92 -4.88 4.96
C ASP A 486 -2.14 -3.65 5.42
N SER A 487 -2.15 -2.59 4.61
CA SER A 487 -1.46 -1.35 4.93
C SER A 487 -2.28 -0.50 5.90
N TYR A 488 -1.60 0.23 6.78
CA TYR A 488 -2.19 1.22 7.66
C TYR A 488 -1.77 2.61 7.23
N VAL A 489 -2.72 3.43 6.76
CA VAL A 489 -2.46 4.78 6.25
C VAL A 489 -3.26 5.76 7.09
N ALA A 490 -2.58 6.50 7.98
CA ALA A 490 -3.27 7.36 8.92
C ALA A 490 -2.60 8.68 9.23
N GLU A 491 -3.40 9.67 9.63
CA GLU A 491 -2.91 10.98 10.11
C GLU A 491 -2.04 11.75 9.11
N ASN A 492 -2.10 11.39 7.83
CA ASN A 492 -1.34 12.07 6.78
C ASN A 492 -2.11 13.30 6.26
N VAL A 493 -1.36 14.30 5.82
CA VAL A 493 -1.87 15.48 5.12
C VAL A 493 -1.43 15.42 3.66
N PHE A 494 -2.40 15.29 2.76
CA PHE A 494 -2.20 15.34 1.31
C PHE A 494 -2.75 16.68 0.79
N GLU A 495 -1.86 17.62 0.48
CA GLU A 495 -2.23 18.99 0.11
C GLU A 495 -1.75 19.38 -1.30
N ALA A 496 -2.65 19.96 -2.11
CA ALA A 496 -2.29 20.55 -3.40
C ALA A 496 -1.57 19.59 -4.38
N ASN A 497 -2.00 18.33 -4.43
CA ASN A 497 -1.54 17.33 -5.40
C ASN A 497 -2.56 17.19 -6.53
N ASP A 498 -2.16 16.67 -7.70
CA ASP A 498 -3.14 16.29 -8.73
C ASP A 498 -4.02 15.14 -8.19
N TYR A 499 -3.41 14.18 -7.51
CA TYR A 499 -4.08 13.13 -6.76
C TYR A 499 -3.50 13.05 -5.36
N GLY A 500 -4.32 13.28 -4.32
CA GLY A 500 -3.86 13.16 -2.94
C GLY A 500 -3.37 11.74 -2.64
N LEU A 501 -4.24 10.75 -2.84
CA LEU A 501 -3.91 9.34 -2.62
C LEU A 501 -4.50 8.42 -3.69
N ARG A 502 -3.67 7.52 -4.23
CA ARG A 502 -4.10 6.37 -5.03
C ARG A 502 -4.10 5.11 -4.15
N MET A 503 -5.28 4.56 -3.92
CA MET A 503 -5.50 3.36 -3.11
C MET A 503 -5.53 2.14 -4.03
N ALA A 504 -4.40 1.48 -4.22
CA ALA A 504 -4.30 0.24 -5.01
C ALA A 504 -4.21 -1.01 -4.11
N ALA A 505 -3.93 -0.83 -2.82
CA ALA A 505 -3.86 -1.91 -1.85
C ALA A 505 -5.24 -2.43 -1.46
N SER A 506 -5.28 -3.67 -0.98
CA SER A 506 -6.48 -4.35 -0.48
C SER A 506 -6.38 -4.60 1.04
N ALA A 507 -7.50 -4.89 1.70
CA ALA A 507 -7.59 -5.19 3.14
C ALA A 507 -6.91 -4.14 4.05
N SER A 508 -6.76 -2.91 3.55
CA SER A 508 -6.01 -1.84 4.21
C SER A 508 -6.94 -0.89 4.98
N ILE A 509 -6.39 -0.21 5.99
CA ILE A 509 -7.09 0.80 6.79
C ILE A 509 -6.57 2.19 6.39
N TYR A 510 -7.51 3.08 6.07
CA TYR A 510 -7.26 4.49 5.77
C TYR A 510 -8.09 5.33 6.72
N GLU A 511 -7.47 5.94 7.74
CA GLU A 511 -8.19 6.74 8.72
C GLU A 511 -7.46 8.00 9.17
N HIS A 512 -8.21 9.00 9.62
CA HIS A 512 -7.63 10.25 10.15
C HIS A 512 -6.75 11.05 9.17
N ASN A 513 -6.83 10.79 7.87
CA ASN A 513 -6.09 11.57 6.86
C ASN A 513 -6.86 12.83 6.44
N VAL A 514 -6.11 13.86 6.04
CA VAL A 514 -6.64 15.11 5.48
C VAL A 514 -6.26 15.21 4.01
N PHE A 515 -7.27 15.36 3.15
CA PHE A 515 -7.13 15.60 1.72
C PHE A 515 -7.58 17.03 1.41
N ALA A 516 -6.61 17.93 1.22
CA ALA A 516 -6.84 19.36 1.11
C ALA A 516 -6.43 19.93 -0.26
N GLY A 517 -7.39 20.49 -1.01
CA GLY A 517 -7.08 21.27 -2.22
C GLY A 517 -6.41 20.51 -3.35
N ASN A 518 -6.65 19.21 -3.47
CA ASN A 518 -6.13 18.39 -4.57
C ASN A 518 -7.09 18.45 -5.77
N ASP A 519 -6.61 18.15 -6.99
CA ASP A 519 -7.55 17.97 -8.11
C ASP A 519 -8.47 16.77 -7.81
N VAL A 520 -7.89 15.67 -7.33
CA VAL A 520 -8.63 14.53 -6.79
C VAL A 520 -8.13 14.19 -5.39
N GLY A 521 -9.00 14.23 -4.38
CA GLY A 521 -8.62 13.90 -3.00
C GLY A 521 -8.12 12.46 -2.86
N ALA A 522 -8.97 11.49 -3.18
CA ALA A 522 -8.59 10.07 -3.21
C ALA A 522 -9.11 9.33 -4.46
N ARG A 523 -8.29 8.45 -5.00
CA ARG A 523 -8.63 7.55 -6.10
C ARG A 523 -8.55 6.11 -5.65
N ASP A 524 -9.70 5.44 -5.59
CA ASP A 524 -9.76 3.99 -5.37
C ASP A 524 -9.46 3.24 -6.69
N ALA A 525 -8.37 2.49 -6.68
CA ALA A 525 -7.93 1.62 -7.75
C ALA A 525 -7.89 0.14 -7.31
N ALA A 526 -8.34 -0.17 -6.10
CA ALA A 526 -8.36 -1.54 -5.58
C ALA A 526 -9.43 -2.35 -6.32
N VAL A 527 -9.06 -3.56 -6.71
CA VAL A 527 -9.97 -4.50 -7.39
C VAL A 527 -10.98 -5.06 -6.39
N LEU A 528 -10.50 -5.41 -5.19
CA LEU A 528 -11.32 -5.90 -4.09
C LEU A 528 -11.79 -4.73 -3.21
N PRO A 529 -13.09 -4.62 -2.90
CA PRO A 529 -13.64 -3.54 -2.05
C PRO A 529 -13.35 -3.76 -0.56
N THR A 530 -12.17 -4.29 -0.20
CA THR A 530 -11.87 -4.78 1.15
C THR A 530 -11.38 -3.69 2.12
N ASN A 531 -11.03 -2.51 1.62
CA ASN A 531 -10.47 -1.42 2.43
C ASN A 531 -11.49 -0.81 3.41
N ARG A 532 -11.01 -0.41 4.59
CA ARG A 532 -11.75 0.42 5.55
C ARG A 532 -11.30 1.87 5.40
N VAL A 533 -12.22 2.75 5.04
CA VAL A 533 -11.95 4.18 4.84
C VAL A 533 -12.89 5.00 5.73
N VAL A 534 -12.38 5.50 6.86
CA VAL A 534 -13.20 6.19 7.88
C VAL A 534 -12.45 7.34 8.53
N ARG A 535 -13.19 8.33 9.06
CA ARG A 535 -12.63 9.46 9.81
C ARG A 535 -11.59 10.28 9.05
N ASN A 536 -11.60 10.23 7.72
CA ASN A 536 -10.81 11.12 6.87
C ASN A 536 -11.59 12.41 6.58
N ASP A 537 -10.87 13.48 6.26
CA ASP A 537 -11.45 14.77 5.94
C ASP A 537 -11.10 15.22 4.52
N PHE A 538 -12.11 15.41 3.69
CA PHE A 538 -11.97 15.88 2.31
C PHE A 538 -12.42 17.34 2.19
N VAL A 539 -11.47 18.23 1.91
CA VAL A 539 -11.69 19.69 1.92
C VAL A 539 -11.07 20.34 0.69
N GLY A 540 -11.85 21.11 -0.06
CA GLY A 540 -11.34 21.96 -1.13
C GLY A 540 -10.85 21.24 -2.39
N ASN A 541 -10.98 19.92 -2.48
CA ASN A 541 -10.60 19.17 -3.66
C ASN A 541 -11.55 19.46 -4.83
N GLU A 542 -11.12 19.39 -6.10
CA GLU A 542 -12.05 19.53 -7.24
C GLU A 542 -13.02 18.34 -7.30
N ASP A 543 -12.51 17.12 -7.17
CA ASP A 543 -13.32 15.93 -6.89
C ASP A 543 -12.81 15.28 -5.59
N HIS A 544 -13.67 15.19 -4.55
CA HIS A 544 -13.25 14.63 -3.26
C HIS A 544 -12.74 13.18 -3.37
N ALA A 545 -13.44 12.35 -4.15
CA ALA A 545 -12.98 10.99 -4.44
C ALA A 545 -13.57 10.43 -5.73
N ILE A 546 -12.79 9.58 -6.40
CA ILE A 546 -13.20 8.81 -7.58
C ILE A 546 -12.84 7.33 -7.41
N ALA A 547 -13.50 6.45 -8.15
CA ALA A 547 -13.15 5.03 -8.21
C ALA A 547 -13.11 4.52 -9.65
N GLY A 548 -12.30 3.49 -9.88
CA GLY A 548 -12.33 2.70 -11.10
C GLY A 548 -13.64 1.92 -11.28
N ALA A 549 -13.79 1.28 -12.44
CA ALA A 549 -14.86 0.31 -12.65
C ALA A 549 -14.75 -0.86 -11.64
N GLY A 550 -15.86 -1.40 -11.19
CA GLY A 550 -15.89 -2.50 -10.23
C GLY A 550 -17.04 -2.37 -9.22
N PRO A 551 -16.98 -3.10 -8.10
CA PRO A 551 -18.07 -3.15 -7.13
C PRO A 551 -18.24 -1.84 -6.37
N LEU A 552 -19.39 -1.70 -5.73
CA LEU A 552 -19.67 -0.60 -4.81
C LEU A 552 -18.70 -0.66 -3.61
N ARG A 553 -18.05 0.45 -3.31
CA ARG A 553 -17.20 0.63 -2.12
C ARG A 553 -17.98 1.34 -1.02
N ILE A 554 -17.93 0.78 0.18
CA ILE A 554 -18.57 1.36 1.37
C ILE A 554 -17.49 2.00 2.24
N TRP A 555 -17.45 3.33 2.27
CA TRP A 555 -16.48 4.12 3.03
C TRP A 555 -17.09 4.58 4.35
N SER A 556 -17.52 3.60 5.13
CA SER A 556 -18.03 3.75 6.49
C SER A 556 -17.93 2.40 7.21
N TYR A 557 -17.59 2.41 8.49
CA TYR A 557 -17.39 1.20 9.29
C TYR A 557 -17.84 1.45 10.73
N ASP A 558 -18.60 0.50 11.30
CA ASP A 558 -19.11 0.58 12.68
C ASP A 558 -19.82 1.90 13.05
N GLY A 559 -20.54 2.49 12.08
CA GLY A 559 -21.26 3.75 12.27
C GLY A 559 -20.40 5.01 12.13
N ASP A 560 -19.10 4.87 11.88
CA ASP A 560 -18.20 5.97 11.57
C ASP A 560 -17.97 6.08 10.07
N GLY A 561 -18.03 7.30 9.55
CA GLY A 561 -17.76 7.65 8.15
C GLY A 561 -16.70 8.74 8.04
N ASN A 562 -16.68 9.42 6.91
CA ASN A 562 -15.72 10.47 6.59
C ASN A 562 -16.41 11.84 6.62
N TYR A 563 -15.62 12.89 6.77
CA TYR A 563 -16.08 14.26 6.56
C TYR A 563 -15.88 14.67 5.11
N TRP A 564 -16.96 15.17 4.51
CA TRP A 564 -16.98 15.66 3.15
C TRP A 564 -17.42 17.12 3.19
N GLN A 565 -16.52 18.05 2.84
CA GLN A 565 -16.92 19.44 2.65
C GLN A 565 -18.11 19.51 1.69
N GLY A 566 -19.13 20.32 2.01
CA GLY A 566 -20.37 20.41 1.23
C GLY A 566 -21.40 19.32 1.58
N GLY A 567 -20.99 18.11 1.96
CA GLY A 567 -21.90 17.05 2.40
C GLY A 567 -22.71 17.43 3.65
N THR A 568 -22.11 18.23 4.54
CA THR A 568 -22.76 18.77 5.75
C THR A 568 -23.87 19.77 5.45
N SER A 569 -23.93 20.37 4.26
CA SER A 569 -25.01 21.32 3.87
C SER A 569 -26.41 20.68 3.89
N LEU A 570 -26.47 19.36 3.76
CA LEU A 570 -27.71 18.60 3.76
C LEU A 570 -28.22 18.24 5.16
N ALA A 571 -27.40 18.50 6.19
CA ALA A 571 -27.75 18.30 7.58
C ALA A 571 -28.78 19.32 8.09
N ASP A 572 -29.51 18.93 9.13
CA ASP A 572 -30.45 19.79 9.87
C ASP A 572 -29.91 20.16 11.27
N GLY A 573 -28.58 20.28 11.40
CA GLY A 573 -27.87 20.45 12.69
C GLY A 573 -27.54 19.13 13.39
N THR A 574 -27.83 17.99 12.75
CA THR A 574 -27.40 16.63 13.15
C THR A 574 -26.79 15.91 11.94
N PRO A 575 -26.03 14.80 12.11
CA PRO A 575 -25.41 14.13 10.98
C PRO A 575 -26.43 13.81 9.87
N PRO A 576 -26.06 13.90 8.59
CA PRO A 576 -26.97 13.62 7.50
C PRO A 576 -27.65 12.25 7.69
N LYS A 577 -28.98 12.21 7.70
CA LYS A 577 -29.75 10.96 7.86
C LYS A 577 -29.81 10.13 6.57
N ARG A 578 -28.90 10.40 5.64
CA ARG A 578 -28.79 9.71 4.35
C ARG A 578 -27.32 9.46 4.02
N PRO A 579 -27.01 8.44 3.22
CA PRO A 579 -25.67 8.25 2.68
C PRO A 579 -25.21 9.43 1.83
N TYR A 580 -23.91 9.65 1.81
CA TYR A 580 -23.22 10.55 0.89
C TYR A 580 -22.44 9.73 -0.15
N SER A 581 -22.32 10.23 -1.37
CA SER A 581 -21.54 9.55 -2.41
C SER A 581 -20.70 10.58 -3.17
N PRO A 582 -19.37 10.59 -3.03
CA PRO A 582 -18.52 11.53 -3.75
C PRO A 582 -18.53 11.30 -5.27
N THR A 583 -18.98 10.13 -5.71
CA THR A 583 -19.06 9.72 -7.12
C THR A 583 -20.45 9.91 -7.74
N ASP A 584 -21.45 10.31 -6.95
CA ASP A 584 -22.75 10.70 -7.46
C ASP A 584 -22.67 12.09 -8.13
N PRO A 585 -23.23 12.29 -9.34
CA PRO A 585 -23.13 13.54 -10.08
C PRO A 585 -23.69 14.79 -9.37
N VAL A 586 -24.52 14.61 -8.34
CA VAL A 586 -25.08 15.70 -7.53
C VAL A 586 -24.35 15.81 -6.20
N ASP A 587 -24.19 14.70 -5.47
CA ASP A 587 -23.56 14.74 -4.14
C ASP A 587 -22.10 15.18 -4.21
N GLY A 588 -21.35 14.70 -5.21
CA GLY A 588 -19.95 15.08 -5.42
C GLY A 588 -19.76 16.59 -5.67
N ARG A 589 -20.83 17.28 -6.10
CA ARG A 589 -20.82 18.71 -6.43
C ARG A 589 -21.43 19.62 -5.35
N LEU A 590 -21.70 19.08 -4.16
CA LEU A 590 -22.27 19.86 -3.06
C LEU A 590 -21.32 20.92 -2.48
N HIS A 591 -20.02 20.83 -2.77
CA HIS A 591 -19.00 21.71 -2.24
C HIS A 591 -18.63 22.87 -3.18
N ASP A 592 -18.84 22.69 -4.49
CA ASP A 592 -18.41 23.62 -5.55
C ASP A 592 -19.57 24.22 -6.36
N VAL A 593 -20.80 23.69 -6.26
CA VAL A 593 -21.96 24.16 -7.03
C VAL A 593 -23.15 24.53 -6.12
N ASP A 594 -23.46 25.83 -6.02
CA ASP A 594 -24.61 26.37 -5.25
C ASP A 594 -25.96 25.68 -5.52
N GLY A 595 -26.19 25.26 -6.76
CA GLY A 595 -27.44 24.62 -7.18
C GLY A 595 -27.57 23.14 -6.78
N ALA A 596 -26.46 22.48 -6.43
CA ALA A 596 -26.44 21.06 -6.12
C ALA A 596 -27.29 20.74 -4.88
N GLU A 597 -27.30 21.62 -3.87
CA GLU A 597 -28.10 21.41 -2.66
C GLU A 597 -29.61 21.34 -2.95
N THR A 598 -30.11 22.22 -3.84
CA THR A 598 -31.52 22.20 -4.25
C THR A 598 -31.85 20.94 -5.03
N LEU A 599 -30.91 20.50 -5.87
CA LEU A 599 -31.07 19.32 -6.70
C LEU A 599 -31.04 18.03 -5.86
N ALA A 600 -30.14 17.93 -4.88
CA ALA A 600 -30.02 16.81 -3.95
C ALA A 600 -31.26 16.60 -3.08
N ARG A 601 -32.08 17.65 -2.88
CA ARG A 601 -33.36 17.59 -2.15
C ARG A 601 -34.58 17.38 -3.06
N ALA A 602 -34.38 17.18 -4.37
CA ALA A 602 -35.47 17.09 -5.34
C ALA A 602 -36.09 15.68 -5.36
N PRO A 603 -37.42 15.53 -5.10
CA PRO A 603 -38.06 14.22 -5.03
C PRO A 603 -37.98 13.37 -6.31
N ALA A 604 -37.77 14.03 -7.46
CA ALA A 604 -37.62 13.34 -8.74
C ALA A 604 -36.27 12.62 -8.87
N LEU A 605 -35.21 13.13 -8.22
CA LEU A 605 -33.92 12.45 -8.17
C LEU A 605 -33.92 11.34 -7.14
N ASP A 606 -34.57 11.51 -5.98
CA ASP A 606 -34.77 10.41 -5.02
C ASP A 606 -35.44 9.19 -5.69
N ALA A 607 -36.46 9.43 -6.52
CA ALA A 607 -37.14 8.39 -7.28
C ALA A 607 -36.25 7.73 -8.35
N LEU A 608 -35.33 8.49 -8.95
CA LEU A 608 -34.38 7.99 -9.94
C LEU A 608 -33.26 7.17 -9.29
N SER A 609 -32.69 7.66 -8.18
CA SER A 609 -31.69 6.92 -7.40
C SER A 609 -32.25 5.60 -6.87
N GLY A 610 -33.53 5.56 -6.45
CA GLY A 610 -34.20 4.32 -6.07
C GLY A 610 -34.36 3.33 -7.24
N LEU A 611 -34.50 3.82 -8.48
CA LEU A 611 -34.52 2.98 -9.68
C LEU A 611 -33.11 2.46 -10.04
N GLU A 612 -32.10 3.33 -9.98
CA GLU A 612 -30.69 2.97 -10.25
C GLU A 612 -30.15 1.93 -9.26
N GLN A 613 -30.58 1.97 -7.99
CA GLN A 613 -30.27 0.94 -6.99
C GLN A 613 -30.93 -0.41 -7.30
N SER A 614 -32.04 -0.42 -8.04
CA SER A 614 -32.81 -1.64 -8.33
C SER A 614 -32.39 -2.37 -9.62
N VAL A 615 -31.53 -1.75 -10.45
CA VAL A 615 -31.09 -2.28 -11.74
C VAL A 615 -29.57 -2.40 -11.77
N SER A 616 -29.05 -3.63 -11.68
CA SER A 616 -27.62 -3.90 -11.89
C SER A 616 -27.17 -3.36 -13.27
N GLY A 617 -26.11 -2.57 -13.28
CA GLY A 617 -25.56 -1.92 -14.48
C GLY A 617 -26.03 -0.48 -14.75
N MET A 618 -26.97 0.06 -13.96
CA MET A 618 -27.34 1.49 -13.98
C MET A 618 -26.75 2.29 -12.80
N GLN A 619 -25.96 1.65 -11.93
CA GLN A 619 -25.36 2.30 -10.77
C GLN A 619 -24.26 3.28 -11.23
N THR A 620 -24.49 4.56 -10.98
CA THR A 620 -23.51 5.64 -11.20
C THR A 620 -22.60 5.85 -9.98
N LYS A 621 -23.02 5.39 -8.80
CA LYS A 621 -22.27 5.42 -7.54
C LYS A 621 -21.32 4.24 -7.45
N SER A 622 -20.03 4.53 -7.32
CA SER A 622 -19.00 3.52 -7.06
C SER A 622 -18.41 3.63 -5.66
N ILE A 623 -18.60 4.76 -4.98
CA ILE A 623 -18.25 4.99 -3.57
C ILE A 623 -19.46 5.54 -2.81
N VAL A 624 -19.78 4.96 -1.66
CA VAL A 624 -20.84 5.42 -0.75
C VAL A 624 -20.34 5.43 0.69
N ASP A 625 -20.56 6.53 1.39
CA ASP A 625 -20.41 6.66 2.84
C ASP A 625 -21.78 6.62 3.49
N LEU A 626 -22.05 5.61 4.31
CA LEU A 626 -23.35 5.41 4.96
C LEU A 626 -23.52 6.29 6.21
N SER A 627 -22.43 6.79 6.79
CA SER A 627 -22.42 7.50 8.07
C SER A 627 -21.55 8.78 7.99
N PRO A 628 -21.81 9.70 7.06
CA PRO A 628 -20.96 10.88 6.86
C PRO A 628 -20.91 11.74 8.13
N ALA A 629 -19.71 12.22 8.45
CA ALA A 629 -19.43 12.96 9.67
C ALA A 629 -20.12 14.35 9.69
N CYS A 630 -20.40 14.82 10.90
CA CYS A 630 -21.08 16.10 11.15
C CYS A 630 -20.14 17.32 11.12
N GLY A 631 -18.85 17.09 10.95
CA GLY A 631 -17.79 18.08 10.96
C GLY A 631 -16.46 17.35 10.79
N PRO A 632 -15.35 18.10 10.67
CA PRO A 632 -14.04 17.52 10.49
C PRO A 632 -13.65 16.60 11.65
N ASN A 633 -13.06 15.45 11.33
CA ASN A 633 -12.57 14.48 12.29
C ASN A 633 -11.18 14.88 12.82
N ASN A 634 -10.40 15.61 12.03
CA ASN A 634 -8.99 15.95 12.24
C ASN A 634 -8.76 17.47 12.12
N PRO A 635 -9.44 18.30 12.96
CA PRO A 635 -9.33 19.76 12.87
C PRO A 635 -7.89 20.26 13.03
N GLU A 636 -7.09 19.65 13.91
CA GLU A 636 -5.69 20.03 14.14
C GLU A 636 -4.79 19.81 12.92
N LEU A 637 -5.07 18.79 12.10
CA LEU A 637 -4.34 18.55 10.85
C LEU A 637 -4.79 19.53 9.76
N ILE A 638 -6.10 19.83 9.69
CA ILE A 638 -6.64 20.82 8.75
C ILE A 638 -6.08 22.22 9.01
N GLU A 639 -5.86 22.60 10.28
CA GLU A 639 -5.26 23.90 10.65
C GLU A 639 -3.85 24.12 10.06
N ARG A 640 -3.14 23.04 9.72
CA ARG A 640 -1.82 23.09 9.09
C ARG A 640 -1.87 23.39 7.59
N THR A 641 -3.05 23.25 6.98
CA THR A 641 -3.27 23.45 5.54
C THR A 641 -3.73 24.87 5.22
N ALA A 642 -3.63 25.27 3.96
CA ALA A 642 -4.22 26.51 3.46
C ALA A 642 -5.78 26.51 3.46
N TRP A 643 -6.41 25.39 3.83
CA TRP A 643 -7.84 25.15 3.68
C TRP A 643 -8.63 25.18 5.00
N ALA A 644 -8.02 25.62 6.09
CA ALA A 644 -8.66 25.63 7.41
C ALA A 644 -9.98 26.42 7.45
N GLU A 645 -10.05 27.57 6.77
CA GLU A 645 -11.27 28.39 6.72
C GLU A 645 -12.39 27.78 5.85
N ALA A 646 -12.08 26.76 5.05
CA ALA A 646 -13.02 26.11 4.15
C ALA A 646 -13.76 24.93 4.81
N ALA A 647 -13.27 24.44 5.95
CA ALA A 647 -13.84 23.32 6.70
C ALA A 647 -14.82 23.81 7.78
N TYR A 648 -16.03 23.25 7.81
CA TYR A 648 -17.09 23.65 8.75
C TYR A 648 -17.98 22.48 9.17
N SER A 649 -18.46 22.53 10.41
CA SER A 649 -19.43 21.55 10.94
C SER A 649 -20.85 21.81 10.44
N CYS A 650 -21.76 20.86 10.67
CA CYS A 650 -23.20 20.98 10.37
C CYS A 650 -23.90 22.16 11.08
N ASN A 651 -23.30 22.71 12.14
CA ASN A 651 -23.80 23.91 12.80
C ASN A 651 -23.19 25.22 12.24
N GLY A 652 -22.32 25.11 11.23
CA GLY A 652 -21.65 26.23 10.58
C GLY A 652 -20.44 26.77 11.35
N THR A 653 -19.95 26.07 12.37
CA THR A 653 -18.69 26.43 13.06
C THR A 653 -17.51 26.05 12.17
N VAL A 654 -16.66 27.03 11.85
CA VAL A 654 -15.42 26.84 11.07
C VAL A 654 -14.33 26.27 11.99
N VAL A 655 -13.37 25.51 11.44
CA VAL A 655 -12.27 24.93 12.24
C VAL A 655 -11.48 26.00 13.01
N THR A 656 -11.36 27.20 12.46
CA THR A 656 -10.60 28.31 13.05
C THR A 656 -11.37 29.14 14.09
N ASP A 657 -12.66 28.84 14.34
CA ASP A 657 -13.51 29.51 15.35
C ASP A 657 -13.47 28.80 16.71
#